data_AF-A0A9D5U5R4-F1
#
_entry.id   AF-A0A9D5U5R4-F1
#
_cell.length_a   1.000
_cell.length_b   1.000
_cell.length_c   1.000
_cell.angle_alpha   90.00
_cell.angle_beta   90.00
_cell.angle_gamma   90.00
#
_symmetry.space_group_name_H-M   'P 1'
#
loop_
_entity.id
_entity.type
_entity.pdbx_description
1 polymer ?
#
loop_
_entity_poly.entity_id
_entity_poly.type
_entity_poly.pdbx_seq_one_letter_code
_entity_poly.pdbx_strand_id
1 'polypeptide(L)'
;MRISIKSSRAVRWTLGAGVILGVAAAAVLCQGLARTPVDVGVDLAVLPSEAPWLSGQRFGPLEMRRIPERFVSHRVSFTLVALGSRNPAAAASEVKIFNLPERGEIEVEPPGSWRNLGKGLWVSHRVQPATLTWSGPASRLRVLQLVHNPWSGHARLTTSTGEIELDLYAPEERKGIVDYAHPAGEPPARYHGRVPRRAASALSLRTGPGAEIARIYVGGWWPRAYEGTAARRSAPGVWSLPSLPAWQRGGWVTFVPACFAFTLLTYCALRLFVRLWRAAAQPLPDFALAPFPRRMFFAFFGALMLEYVVAWLALFPAAMTEDSLWTWDMTRMMKWNDNHPAWHAMTLAFCTRLWDSPGSIVPAQMLLFAGVQAYGFCLLVRAGVRRAVVLSAFALSLLSLRNALVVATVWKDVWFTALLAFAILVSLQLLLCARSRRRMWLWIALGLAMGFLPLYRHNGLVLLAVYPLLLLLVFRREWRRVAVASALALAVLGVVKVGVYRHYQVAPMDSRTWGLFYSWQIAALLDQPVVLAPEEYELLDGARPFGEGAWDYRPERPMSTIYHPLHGYKYIAAHEGEYFALYRALLLRYPLVFAWQRPATTAYLWWPGVYRSPMLSGGSFATNIRENHFGLESRPVLPWVQKGLAFLAQGSYRAPLLHDLWRPAWHLWAITLAAIVLMRRTGRGEWLLLYGPLWINTLVIVLFTHSPEARYQLPVTFMAGMLVALGWLPWGEGRAEARRGERIARAEARRGERIARAEAQRAQREG
;
A
#
# COMPACT_ATOMS: atom_id res chain seq x y z
N MET A 1 29.14 5.83 27.40
CA MET A 1 29.02 7.30 27.49
C MET A 1 27.66 7.64 28.08
N ARG A 2 27.57 8.32 29.23
CA ARG A 2 26.30 8.83 29.77
C ARG A 2 26.11 10.28 29.31
N ILE A 3 25.37 10.52 28.24
CA ILE A 3 25.01 11.89 27.83
C ILE A 3 23.91 12.38 28.79
N SER A 4 24.32 13.05 29.87
CA SER A 4 23.40 13.61 30.85
C SER A 4 22.80 14.92 30.33
N ILE A 5 21.67 14.83 29.65
CA ILE A 5 20.88 16.01 29.24
C ILE A 5 20.16 16.58 30.48
N LYS A 6 20.92 17.18 31.40
CA LYS A 6 20.39 18.12 32.39
C LYS A 6 19.71 19.24 31.60
N SER A 7 18.45 19.57 31.92
CA SER A 7 17.66 20.56 31.19
C SER A 7 18.02 22.02 31.53
N SER A 8 19.26 22.37 31.18
CA SER A 8 19.85 23.71 31.30
C SER A 8 18.95 24.79 30.68
N ARG A 9 19.15 26.05 31.09
CA ARG A 9 18.53 27.19 30.40
C ARG A 9 18.88 27.18 28.91
N ALA A 10 20.11 26.80 28.57
CA ALA A 10 20.58 26.66 27.18
C ALA A 10 19.64 25.80 26.31
N VAL A 11 19.30 24.55 26.69
CA VAL A 11 18.42 23.69 25.86
C VAL A 11 17.03 24.31 25.62
N ARG A 12 16.52 25.11 26.56
CA ARG A 12 15.27 25.87 26.36
C ARG A 12 15.45 27.04 25.41
N TRP A 13 16.56 27.77 25.51
CA TRP A 13 16.94 28.81 24.55
C TRP A 13 17.21 28.25 23.15
N THR A 14 17.91 27.13 23.00
CA THR A 14 18.18 26.50 21.69
C THR A 14 16.90 26.01 21.02
N LEU A 15 15.93 25.51 21.78
CA LEU A 15 14.60 25.14 21.24
C LEU A 15 13.76 26.38 20.87
N GLY A 16 13.78 27.43 21.70
CA GLY A 16 13.08 28.69 21.39
C GLY A 16 13.67 29.38 20.16
N ALA A 17 14.99 29.55 20.13
CA ALA A 17 15.73 30.05 18.98
C ALA A 17 15.57 29.15 17.76
N GLY A 18 15.54 27.81 17.92
CA GLY A 18 15.29 26.87 16.82
C GLY A 18 13.89 27.00 16.20
N VAL A 19 12.86 27.31 17.01
CA VAL A 19 11.52 27.63 16.49
C VAL A 19 11.51 28.99 15.80
N ILE A 20 12.14 30.03 16.38
CA ILE A 20 12.21 31.37 15.79
C ILE A 20 12.99 31.35 14.47
N LEU A 21 14.16 30.69 14.43
CA LEU A 21 14.97 30.49 13.23
C LEU A 21 14.27 29.58 12.22
N GLY A 22 13.51 28.57 12.66
CA GLY A 22 12.69 27.75 11.78
C GLY A 22 11.57 28.54 11.10
N VAL A 23 10.88 29.41 11.84
CA VAL A 23 9.87 30.35 11.30
C VAL A 23 10.52 31.39 10.39
N ALA A 24 11.68 31.94 10.76
CA ALA A 24 12.42 32.91 9.94
C ALA A 24 12.96 32.28 8.65
N ALA A 25 13.52 31.07 8.71
CA ALA A 25 13.99 30.33 7.53
C ALA A 25 12.83 29.92 6.63
N ALA A 26 11.70 29.45 7.18
CA ALA A 26 10.48 29.22 6.43
C ALA A 26 9.94 30.51 5.79
N ALA A 27 10.07 31.65 6.46
CA ALA A 27 9.70 32.95 5.88
C ALA A 27 10.66 33.39 4.76
N VAL A 28 11.97 33.23 4.91
CA VAL A 28 12.94 33.55 3.84
C VAL A 28 12.73 32.64 2.62
N LEU A 29 12.54 31.33 2.84
CA LEU A 29 12.17 30.37 1.79
C LEU A 29 10.86 30.78 1.11
N CYS A 30 9.79 31.04 1.86
CA CYS A 30 8.52 31.48 1.29
C CYS A 30 8.62 32.85 0.58
N GLN A 31 9.51 33.75 0.98
CA GLN A 31 9.74 35.02 0.26
C GLN A 31 10.45 34.79 -1.08
N GLY A 32 11.50 33.96 -1.11
CA GLY A 32 12.18 33.59 -2.35
C GLY A 32 11.25 32.82 -3.31
N LEU A 33 10.55 31.81 -2.78
CA LEU A 33 9.60 31.00 -3.55
C LEU A 33 8.36 31.80 -3.99
N ALA A 34 7.96 32.86 -3.30
CA ALA A 34 6.88 33.76 -3.75
C ALA A 34 7.31 34.70 -4.90
N ARG A 35 8.60 34.75 -5.25
CA ARG A 35 9.12 35.45 -6.44
C ARG A 35 9.23 34.54 -7.67
N THR A 36 9.14 33.21 -7.52
CA THR A 36 9.14 32.31 -8.68
C THR A 36 7.84 32.48 -9.49
N PRO A 37 7.89 32.43 -10.83
CA PRO A 37 6.67 32.38 -11.63
C PRO A 37 5.87 31.08 -11.38
N VAL A 38 4.69 31.03 -11.96
CA VAL A 38 3.82 29.86 -12.09
C VAL A 38 3.65 29.61 -13.58
N ASP A 39 4.02 28.41 -14.03
CA ASP A 39 3.66 27.91 -15.35
C ASP A 39 2.15 27.67 -15.41
N VAL A 40 1.45 28.22 -16.39
CA VAL A 40 0.02 28.03 -16.62
C VAL A 40 -0.15 27.40 -17.99
N GLY A 41 -0.77 26.23 -18.03
CA GLY A 41 -1.11 25.52 -19.25
C GLY A 41 -2.62 25.54 -19.50
N VAL A 42 -3.05 25.52 -20.76
CA VAL A 42 -4.45 25.31 -21.14
C VAL A 42 -4.49 24.40 -22.36
N ASP A 43 -5.33 23.36 -22.31
CA ASP A 43 -5.70 22.55 -23.48
C ASP A 43 -7.06 23.06 -23.98
N LEU A 44 -7.14 23.52 -25.23
CA LEU A 44 -8.38 24.01 -25.86
C LEU A 44 -9.00 22.93 -26.75
N ALA A 45 -10.24 22.50 -26.46
CA ALA A 45 -10.94 21.45 -27.20
C ALA A 45 -11.28 21.81 -28.67
N VAL A 46 -11.29 23.11 -28.98
CA VAL A 46 -11.49 23.66 -30.33
C VAL A 46 -10.38 24.68 -30.59
N LEU A 47 -9.75 24.61 -31.77
CA LEU A 47 -8.69 25.54 -32.15
C LEU A 47 -9.25 26.96 -32.33
N PRO A 48 -8.73 27.97 -31.61
CA PRO A 48 -9.06 29.37 -31.88
C PRO A 48 -8.37 29.86 -33.17
N SER A 49 -8.98 30.86 -33.82
CA SER A 49 -8.38 31.59 -34.96
C SER A 49 -7.14 32.42 -34.60
N GLU A 50 -6.91 32.65 -33.30
CA GLU A 50 -5.81 33.45 -32.75
C GLU A 50 -5.21 32.73 -31.53
N ALA A 51 -3.91 32.89 -31.29
CA ALA A 51 -3.26 32.38 -30.09
C ALA A 51 -3.93 32.98 -28.82
N PRO A 52 -4.19 32.19 -27.77
CA PRO A 52 -4.83 32.68 -26.57
C PRO A 52 -3.85 33.44 -25.66
N TRP A 53 -4.39 34.39 -24.91
CA TRP A 53 -3.64 35.31 -24.07
C TRP A 53 -4.02 35.12 -22.60
N LEU A 54 -3.03 34.99 -21.72
CA LEU A 54 -3.23 35.14 -20.28
C LEU A 54 -3.17 36.61 -19.91
N SER A 55 -4.14 37.10 -19.15
CA SER A 55 -4.06 38.38 -18.46
C SER A 55 -4.45 38.24 -16.99
N GLY A 56 -4.18 39.27 -16.20
CA GLY A 56 -4.66 39.34 -14.82
C GLY A 56 -4.44 40.71 -14.22
N GLN A 57 -5.01 40.96 -13.05
CA GLN A 57 -5.04 42.29 -12.38
C GLN A 57 -3.67 42.95 -12.09
N ARG A 58 -2.55 42.30 -12.42
CA ARG A 58 -1.18 42.76 -12.12
C ARG A 58 -0.16 42.54 -13.25
N PHE A 59 -0.61 42.16 -14.46
CA PHE A 59 0.24 42.04 -15.64
C PHE A 59 -0.59 42.19 -16.92
N GLY A 60 0.02 42.74 -17.98
CA GLY A 60 -0.61 42.88 -19.30
C GLY A 60 -0.88 41.54 -20.00
N PRO A 61 -1.42 41.53 -21.22
CA PRO A 61 -1.64 40.30 -21.97
C PRO A 61 -0.29 39.61 -22.26
N LEU A 62 -0.15 38.38 -21.78
CA LEU A 62 0.93 37.46 -22.11
C LEU A 62 0.40 36.44 -23.11
N GLU A 63 0.93 36.48 -24.33
CA GLU A 63 0.69 35.45 -25.35
C GLU A 63 1.14 34.09 -24.81
N MET A 64 0.29 33.07 -24.94
CA MET A 64 0.68 31.72 -24.57
C MET A 64 1.35 31.02 -25.77
N ARG A 65 2.52 30.43 -25.53
CA ARG A 65 3.23 29.65 -26.55
C ARG A 65 2.48 28.34 -26.79
N ARG A 66 2.19 28.03 -28.06
CA ARG A 66 1.68 26.71 -28.46
C ARG A 66 2.76 25.65 -28.23
N ILE A 67 2.41 24.56 -27.56
CA ILE A 67 3.22 23.34 -27.50
C ILE A 67 2.78 22.46 -28.69
N PRO A 68 3.69 22.06 -29.59
CA PRO A 68 3.34 21.38 -30.84
C PRO A 68 3.19 19.85 -30.67
N GLU A 69 2.08 19.40 -30.09
CA GLU A 69 1.72 17.96 -29.89
C GLU A 69 0.24 17.68 -30.20
N ARG A 70 -0.21 16.39 -30.18
CA ARG A 70 -1.50 15.84 -30.71
C ARG A 70 -2.36 15.18 -29.59
N PHE A 71 -3.68 14.89 -29.64
CA PHE A 71 -4.79 14.86 -30.63
C PHE A 71 -6.15 15.22 -29.93
N VAL A 72 -7.20 15.76 -30.60
CA VAL A 72 -8.56 15.98 -30.00
C VAL A 72 -9.35 14.67 -29.91
N SER A 73 -10.09 14.53 -28.82
CA SER A 73 -11.19 13.56 -28.68
C SER A 73 -12.50 14.10 -29.29
N HIS A 74 -12.84 13.65 -30.50
CA HIS A 74 -14.18 13.87 -31.08
C HIS A 74 -15.25 12.99 -30.40
N ARG A 75 -16.54 13.22 -30.70
CA ARG A 75 -17.55 12.15 -30.54
C ARG A 75 -17.30 11.08 -31.59
N VAL A 76 -17.46 9.82 -31.18
CA VAL A 76 -17.25 8.61 -31.97
C VAL A 76 -18.47 7.72 -31.79
N SER A 77 -18.87 7.06 -32.87
CA SER A 77 -19.85 5.98 -32.84
C SER A 77 -19.24 4.69 -33.40
N PHE A 78 -19.79 3.56 -32.97
CA PHE A 78 -19.64 2.28 -33.65
C PHE A 78 -20.96 1.51 -33.55
N THR A 79 -21.17 0.60 -34.50
CA THR A 79 -22.34 -0.27 -34.53
C THR A 79 -21.85 -1.72 -34.57
N LEU A 80 -22.22 -2.51 -33.58
CA LEU A 80 -21.91 -3.93 -33.50
C LEU A 80 -23.18 -4.75 -33.71
N VAL A 81 -23.22 -5.52 -34.80
CA VAL A 81 -24.31 -6.46 -35.10
C VAL A 81 -23.85 -7.88 -34.74
N ALA A 82 -24.54 -8.51 -33.78
CA ALA A 82 -24.43 -9.95 -33.58
C ALA A 82 -25.21 -10.64 -34.71
N LEU A 83 -24.56 -11.44 -35.56
CA LEU A 83 -25.13 -11.90 -36.84
C LEU A 83 -26.07 -13.10 -36.71
N GLY A 84 -26.07 -13.81 -35.58
CA GLY A 84 -26.83 -15.06 -35.38
C GLY A 84 -26.22 -16.30 -36.05
N SER A 85 -25.38 -16.12 -37.07
CA SER A 85 -24.51 -17.18 -37.57
C SER A 85 -23.33 -17.44 -36.61
N ARG A 86 -22.69 -18.61 -36.74
CA ARG A 86 -21.61 -19.06 -35.86
C ARG A 86 -20.63 -19.97 -36.59
N ASN A 87 -19.42 -20.10 -36.06
CA ASN A 87 -18.47 -21.15 -36.45
C ASN A 87 -19.10 -22.55 -36.21
N PRO A 88 -18.91 -23.55 -37.09
CA PRO A 88 -19.43 -24.91 -36.89
C PRO A 88 -19.02 -25.58 -35.56
N ALA A 89 -17.88 -25.18 -34.98
CA ALA A 89 -17.39 -25.68 -33.69
C ALA A 89 -17.96 -24.92 -32.46
N ALA A 90 -18.78 -23.88 -32.67
CA ALA A 90 -19.36 -23.08 -31.59
C ALA A 90 -20.69 -23.65 -31.07
N ALA A 91 -20.80 -23.79 -29.74
CA ALA A 91 -21.98 -24.30 -29.06
C ALA A 91 -23.19 -23.35 -29.12
N ALA A 92 -22.99 -22.05 -29.37
CA ALA A 92 -24.05 -21.04 -29.52
C ALA A 92 -23.59 -19.92 -30.49
N SER A 93 -24.34 -18.81 -30.51
CA SER A 93 -24.09 -17.63 -31.35
C SER A 93 -24.05 -16.32 -30.54
N GLU A 94 -23.82 -16.38 -29.23
CA GLU A 94 -23.82 -15.18 -28.38
C GLU A 94 -22.69 -14.21 -28.75
N VAL A 95 -22.87 -12.93 -28.48
CA VAL A 95 -21.81 -11.92 -28.63
C VAL A 95 -21.74 -11.11 -27.34
N LYS A 96 -20.55 -11.00 -26.75
CA LYS A 96 -20.31 -10.39 -25.44
C LYS A 96 -19.33 -9.22 -25.55
N ILE A 97 -19.78 -8.03 -25.20
CA ILE A 97 -18.95 -6.83 -25.05
C ILE A 97 -18.57 -6.68 -23.57
N PHE A 98 -17.28 -6.50 -23.29
CA PHE A 98 -16.77 -6.24 -21.94
C PHE A 98 -16.37 -4.76 -21.79
N ASN A 99 -16.61 -4.17 -20.61
CA ASN A 99 -16.18 -2.82 -20.25
C ASN A 99 -16.70 -1.69 -21.19
N LEU A 100 -17.94 -1.81 -21.70
CA LEU A 100 -18.58 -0.73 -22.46
C LEU A 100 -18.89 0.47 -21.52
N PRO A 101 -18.55 1.73 -21.87
CA PRO A 101 -18.64 2.85 -20.93
C PRO A 101 -20.08 3.28 -20.62
N GLU A 102 -20.41 3.40 -19.33
CA GLU A 102 -21.71 3.85 -18.80
C GLU A 102 -22.02 5.35 -19.06
N ARG A 103 -21.12 6.10 -19.72
CA ARG A 103 -21.34 7.48 -20.18
C ARG A 103 -21.18 7.57 -21.71
N GLY A 104 -22.07 6.88 -22.41
CA GLY A 104 -22.34 7.03 -23.83
C GLY A 104 -23.82 6.77 -24.07
N GLU A 105 -24.33 7.24 -25.20
CA GLU A 105 -25.66 6.90 -25.69
C GLU A 105 -25.60 5.49 -26.27
N ILE A 106 -26.57 4.63 -25.93
CA ILE A 106 -26.63 3.22 -26.34
C ILE A 106 -28.02 2.94 -26.91
N GLU A 107 -28.04 2.49 -28.16
CA GLU A 107 -29.24 2.11 -28.90
C GLU A 107 -29.17 0.62 -29.25
N VAL A 108 -30.30 -0.08 -29.14
CA VAL A 108 -30.37 -1.55 -29.20
C VAL A 108 -31.58 -1.96 -30.04
N GLU A 109 -31.31 -2.66 -31.16
CA GLU A 109 -32.34 -3.08 -32.11
C GLU A 109 -32.24 -4.59 -32.41
N PRO A 110 -33.36 -5.35 -32.35
CA PRO A 110 -34.64 -4.94 -31.79
C PRO A 110 -34.54 -4.74 -30.25
N PRO A 111 -35.45 -3.97 -29.63
CA PRO A 111 -35.40 -3.67 -28.19
C PRO A 111 -35.31 -4.94 -27.32
N GLY A 112 -34.36 -4.96 -26.39
CA GLY A 112 -34.13 -6.09 -25.47
C GLY A 112 -33.31 -7.26 -26.03
N SER A 113 -32.87 -7.21 -27.29
CA SER A 113 -31.97 -8.21 -27.89
C SER A 113 -30.57 -8.24 -27.25
N TRP A 114 -30.11 -7.09 -26.77
CA TRP A 114 -28.89 -6.93 -25.97
C TRP A 114 -29.22 -6.69 -24.49
N ARG A 115 -28.60 -7.46 -23.60
CA ARG A 115 -28.79 -7.38 -22.15
C ARG A 115 -27.52 -6.90 -21.44
N ASN A 116 -27.64 -5.83 -20.67
CA ASN A 116 -26.62 -5.38 -19.72
C ASN A 116 -26.62 -6.28 -18.46
N LEU A 117 -25.44 -6.72 -18.03
CA LEU A 117 -25.22 -7.55 -16.83
C LEU A 117 -24.47 -6.81 -15.71
N GLY A 118 -24.25 -5.50 -15.88
CA GLY A 118 -23.52 -4.62 -14.96
C GLY A 118 -22.02 -4.52 -15.25
N LYS A 119 -21.36 -3.49 -14.70
CA LYS A 119 -19.92 -3.22 -14.88
C LYS A 119 -19.49 -3.09 -16.36
N GLY A 120 -20.39 -2.61 -17.24
CA GLY A 120 -20.15 -2.50 -18.68
C GLY A 120 -20.13 -3.83 -19.46
N LEU A 121 -20.59 -4.95 -18.88
CA LEU A 121 -20.79 -6.21 -19.61
C LEU A 121 -22.15 -6.22 -20.30
N TRP A 122 -22.15 -6.40 -21.63
CA TRP A 122 -23.35 -6.56 -22.46
C TRP A 122 -23.30 -7.88 -23.23
N VAL A 123 -24.44 -8.54 -23.41
CA VAL A 123 -24.56 -9.78 -24.18
C VAL A 123 -25.77 -9.76 -25.12
N SER A 124 -25.56 -10.14 -26.38
CA SER A 124 -26.62 -10.53 -27.33
C SER A 124 -26.92 -12.02 -27.15
N HIS A 125 -28.19 -12.36 -26.92
CA HIS A 125 -28.62 -13.75 -26.69
C HIS A 125 -30.12 -13.92 -27.01
N ARG A 126 -30.49 -15.05 -27.63
CA ARG A 126 -31.84 -15.47 -28.06
C ARG A 126 -32.47 -14.70 -29.22
N VAL A 127 -32.36 -13.38 -29.27
CA VAL A 127 -32.90 -12.56 -30.37
C VAL A 127 -31.74 -12.06 -31.21
N GLN A 128 -31.59 -12.60 -32.42
CA GLN A 128 -30.52 -12.29 -33.38
C GLN A 128 -31.07 -12.39 -34.83
N PRO A 129 -30.54 -11.62 -35.80
CA PRO A 129 -29.46 -10.65 -35.65
C PRO A 129 -29.84 -9.47 -34.75
N ALA A 130 -28.84 -8.88 -34.08
CA ALA A 130 -29.06 -7.89 -33.03
C ALA A 130 -28.00 -6.80 -33.05
N THR A 131 -28.44 -5.56 -33.22
CA THR A 131 -27.62 -4.37 -33.33
C THR A 131 -27.48 -3.68 -31.98
N LEU A 132 -26.25 -3.32 -31.62
CA LEU A 132 -25.93 -2.36 -30.56
C LEU A 132 -25.12 -1.23 -31.18
N THR A 133 -25.70 -0.03 -31.19
CA THR A 133 -24.99 1.21 -31.54
C THR A 133 -24.61 1.91 -30.25
N TRP A 134 -23.34 2.32 -30.12
CA TRP A 134 -22.86 3.16 -29.03
C TRP A 134 -22.32 4.46 -29.63
N SER A 135 -22.59 5.59 -28.98
CA SER A 135 -21.88 6.83 -29.29
C SER A 135 -21.50 7.64 -28.05
N GLY A 136 -20.35 8.30 -28.10
CA GLY A 136 -19.77 9.02 -26.96
C GLY A 136 -18.41 9.63 -27.30
N PRO A 137 -17.72 10.26 -26.34
CA PRO A 137 -16.42 10.87 -26.59
C PRO A 137 -15.32 9.80 -26.76
N ALA A 138 -14.45 9.98 -27.77
CA ALA A 138 -13.33 9.09 -28.11
C ALA A 138 -12.41 8.75 -26.91
N SER A 139 -12.29 9.69 -25.98
CA SER A 139 -11.50 9.60 -24.75
C SER A 139 -11.91 8.48 -23.79
N ARG A 140 -13.02 7.79 -24.04
CA ARG A 140 -13.55 6.70 -23.21
C ARG A 140 -13.50 5.34 -23.88
N LEU A 141 -13.36 5.28 -25.21
CA LEU A 141 -13.36 4.03 -25.95
C LEU A 141 -12.65 4.21 -27.30
N ARG A 142 -11.51 3.53 -27.45
CA ARG A 142 -10.74 3.35 -28.70
C ARG A 142 -10.64 1.86 -29.10
N VAL A 143 -10.93 0.99 -28.13
CA VAL A 143 -10.84 -0.47 -28.23
C VAL A 143 -12.14 -1.06 -27.73
N LEU A 144 -12.75 -1.92 -28.55
CA LEU A 144 -13.87 -2.75 -28.15
C LEU A 144 -13.32 -4.08 -27.60
N GLN A 145 -13.61 -4.39 -26.34
CA GLN A 145 -13.25 -5.71 -25.78
C GLN A 145 -14.39 -6.69 -26.04
N LEU A 146 -14.14 -7.65 -26.92
CA LEU A 146 -15.06 -8.73 -27.22
C LEU A 146 -14.59 -10.01 -26.54
N VAL A 147 -15.51 -10.82 -26.01
CA VAL A 147 -15.17 -12.16 -25.53
C VAL A 147 -15.13 -13.10 -26.73
N HIS A 148 -14.08 -13.91 -26.84
CA HIS A 148 -14.06 -15.08 -27.71
C HIS A 148 -14.11 -16.32 -26.83
N ASN A 149 -15.07 -17.22 -27.04
CA ASN A 149 -15.24 -18.44 -26.25
C ASN A 149 -16.01 -19.52 -27.05
N PRO A 150 -16.23 -20.73 -26.50
CA PRO A 150 -16.93 -21.81 -27.21
C PRO A 150 -18.38 -21.55 -27.57
N TRP A 151 -19.02 -20.52 -27.01
CA TRP A 151 -20.42 -20.14 -27.24
C TRP A 151 -20.58 -18.94 -28.18
N SER A 152 -19.48 -18.31 -28.58
CA SER A 152 -19.49 -17.04 -29.31
C SER A 152 -19.76 -17.23 -30.80
N GLY A 153 -20.64 -16.39 -31.36
CA GLY A 153 -21.01 -16.37 -32.77
C GLY A 153 -20.19 -15.41 -33.64
N HIS A 154 -20.61 -15.25 -34.89
CA HIS A 154 -20.06 -14.19 -35.75
C HIS A 154 -20.66 -12.83 -35.37
N ALA A 155 -19.83 -11.78 -35.42
CA ALA A 155 -20.24 -10.40 -35.25
C ALA A 155 -19.73 -9.53 -36.40
N ARG A 156 -20.41 -8.43 -36.67
CA ARG A 156 -20.01 -7.40 -37.63
C ARG A 156 -19.87 -6.08 -36.91
N LEU A 157 -18.72 -5.43 -37.05
CA LEU A 157 -18.40 -4.15 -36.43
C LEU A 157 -18.24 -3.09 -37.52
N THR A 158 -19.19 -2.17 -37.60
CA THR A 158 -19.19 -1.03 -38.52
C THR A 158 -18.68 0.22 -37.79
N THR A 159 -17.72 0.91 -38.40
CA THR A 159 -16.91 1.99 -37.81
C THR A 159 -16.67 3.11 -38.81
N SER A 160 -16.14 4.25 -38.37
CA SER A 160 -15.74 5.35 -39.27
C SER A 160 -14.59 5.02 -40.23
N THR A 161 -13.85 3.93 -39.98
CA THR A 161 -12.81 3.37 -40.87
C THR A 161 -13.28 2.23 -41.77
N GLY A 162 -14.54 1.82 -41.67
CA GLY A 162 -15.12 0.73 -42.46
C GLY A 162 -15.77 -0.36 -41.60
N GLU A 163 -16.05 -1.49 -42.24
CA GLU A 163 -16.78 -2.62 -41.66
C GLU A 163 -15.88 -3.86 -41.56
N ILE A 164 -15.97 -4.58 -40.44
CA ILE A 164 -15.17 -5.77 -40.14
C ILE A 164 -16.09 -6.89 -39.65
N GLU A 165 -16.08 -8.03 -40.33
CA GLU A 165 -16.69 -9.26 -39.80
C GLU A 165 -15.69 -10.04 -38.96
N LEU A 166 -16.18 -10.63 -37.86
CA LEU A 166 -15.39 -11.20 -36.78
C LEU A 166 -15.94 -12.57 -36.41
N ASP A 167 -15.13 -13.62 -36.54
CA ASP A 167 -15.38 -14.88 -35.84
C ASP A 167 -14.90 -14.77 -34.39
N LEU A 168 -15.86 -14.82 -33.46
CA LEU A 168 -15.59 -14.76 -32.04
C LEU A 168 -15.41 -16.15 -31.42
N TYR A 169 -15.48 -17.24 -32.18
CA TYR A 169 -15.19 -18.57 -31.65
C TYR A 169 -13.76 -18.68 -31.08
N ALA A 170 -13.63 -19.37 -29.95
CA ALA A 170 -12.37 -19.90 -29.45
C ALA A 170 -12.64 -21.13 -28.55
N PRO A 171 -11.77 -22.17 -28.56
CA PRO A 171 -11.96 -23.35 -27.71
C PRO A 171 -11.76 -23.09 -26.21
N GLU A 172 -11.12 -21.98 -25.83
CA GLU A 172 -11.01 -21.48 -24.46
C GLU A 172 -11.46 -20.01 -24.41
N GLU A 173 -12.01 -19.55 -23.28
CA GLU A 173 -12.45 -18.15 -23.15
C GLU A 173 -11.25 -17.19 -23.06
N ARG A 174 -11.15 -16.28 -24.03
CA ARG A 174 -10.15 -15.20 -24.10
C ARG A 174 -10.82 -13.87 -24.41
N LYS A 175 -10.21 -12.76 -24.00
CA LYS A 175 -10.67 -11.42 -24.37
C LYS A 175 -9.93 -10.95 -25.62
N GLY A 176 -10.66 -10.77 -26.70
CA GLY A 176 -10.22 -10.07 -27.89
C GLY A 176 -10.20 -8.56 -27.65
N ILE A 177 -9.29 -7.89 -28.33
CA ILE A 177 -9.20 -6.44 -28.42
C ILE A 177 -9.32 -6.10 -29.89
N VAL A 178 -10.41 -5.41 -30.25
CA VAL A 178 -10.55 -4.81 -31.57
C VAL A 178 -10.29 -3.33 -31.41
N ASP A 179 -9.13 -2.88 -31.89
CA ASP A 179 -8.82 -1.45 -32.02
C ASP A 179 -9.61 -0.93 -33.22
N TYR A 180 -10.65 -0.14 -32.96
CA TYR A 180 -11.40 0.53 -34.01
C TYR A 180 -10.82 1.93 -34.18
N ALA A 181 -9.62 1.95 -34.76
CA ALA A 181 -8.80 3.13 -34.89
C ALA A 181 -9.55 4.24 -35.63
N HIS A 182 -9.89 5.33 -34.94
CA HIS A 182 -10.45 6.51 -35.57
C HIS A 182 -9.36 7.26 -36.36
N PRO A 183 -9.64 7.82 -37.55
CA PRO A 183 -8.73 8.80 -38.16
C PRO A 183 -8.48 9.94 -37.17
N ALA A 184 -7.21 10.33 -37.06
CA ALA A 184 -6.75 11.18 -35.97
C ALA A 184 -7.21 12.63 -36.13
N GLY A 185 -8.02 13.11 -35.18
CA GLY A 185 -8.41 14.51 -35.09
C GLY A 185 -7.24 15.43 -34.73
N GLU A 186 -7.29 16.68 -35.19
CA GLU A 186 -6.30 17.70 -34.84
C GLU A 186 -6.17 17.88 -33.32
N PRO A 187 -4.99 18.25 -32.77
CA PRO A 187 -4.80 18.49 -31.33
C PRO A 187 -5.71 19.52 -30.68
N PRO A 188 -6.07 19.34 -29.39
CA PRO A 188 -6.45 20.47 -28.58
C PRO A 188 -5.17 21.26 -28.40
N ALA A 189 -5.07 22.44 -29.02
CA ALA A 189 -3.81 23.17 -28.96
C ALA A 189 -3.49 23.47 -27.49
N ARG A 190 -2.42 22.83 -27.00
CA ARG A 190 -1.87 23.09 -25.68
C ARG A 190 -1.11 24.40 -25.74
N TYR A 191 -1.47 25.30 -24.87
CA TYR A 191 -0.88 26.61 -24.75
C TYR A 191 -0.23 26.75 -23.37
N HIS A 192 0.95 27.38 -23.29
CA HIS A 192 1.72 27.58 -22.07
C HIS A 192 2.15 29.05 -21.90
N GLY A 193 2.03 29.58 -20.68
CA GLY A 193 2.57 30.89 -20.32
C GLY A 193 3.04 30.93 -18.87
N ARG A 194 4.04 31.77 -18.56
CA ARG A 194 4.54 31.97 -17.19
C ARG A 194 4.01 33.26 -16.60
N VAL A 195 3.24 33.15 -15.51
CA VAL A 195 2.64 34.30 -14.81
C VAL A 195 3.29 34.52 -13.45
N PRO A 196 3.36 35.76 -12.92
CA PRO A 196 3.79 35.99 -11.55
C PRO A 196 2.89 35.26 -10.54
N ARG A 197 3.47 34.51 -9.60
CA ARG A 197 2.75 33.67 -8.61
C ARG A 197 1.72 34.44 -7.74
N ARG A 198 1.93 35.76 -7.57
CA ARG A 198 1.00 36.68 -6.89
C ARG A 198 -0.23 37.08 -7.73
N ALA A 199 -0.19 36.90 -9.05
CA ALA A 199 -1.31 37.21 -9.96
C ALA A 199 -2.21 35.99 -10.25
N ALA A 200 -1.77 34.79 -9.86
CA ALA A 200 -2.48 33.51 -10.01
C ALA A 200 -3.78 33.36 -9.15
N SER A 201 -4.41 34.48 -8.78
CA SER A 201 -5.75 34.54 -8.16
C SER A 201 -6.83 35.12 -9.06
N ALA A 202 -6.45 35.88 -10.09
CA ALA A 202 -7.36 36.60 -10.98
C ALA A 202 -6.80 36.52 -12.41
N LEU A 203 -6.59 35.29 -12.87
CA LEU A 203 -6.17 35.00 -14.23
C LEU A 203 -7.39 34.92 -15.13
N SER A 204 -7.37 35.68 -16.22
CA SER A 204 -8.35 35.59 -17.30
C SER A 204 -7.62 35.10 -18.54
N LEU A 205 -8.06 33.96 -19.08
CA LEU A 205 -7.68 33.53 -20.42
C LEU A 205 -8.57 34.23 -21.44
N ARG A 206 -7.98 34.81 -22.47
CA ARG A 206 -8.68 35.21 -23.69
C ARG A 206 -8.41 34.20 -24.79
N THR A 207 -9.45 33.80 -25.50
CA THR A 207 -9.43 32.86 -26.63
C THR A 207 -10.17 33.47 -27.82
N GLY A 208 -9.87 33.03 -29.04
CA GLY A 208 -10.70 33.34 -30.20
C GLY A 208 -12.15 32.86 -30.04
N PRO A 209 -13.07 33.32 -30.91
CA PRO A 209 -14.46 32.85 -30.94
C PRO A 209 -14.55 31.33 -31.09
N GLY A 210 -15.57 30.71 -30.50
CA GLY A 210 -15.82 29.26 -30.61
C GLY A 210 -14.90 28.34 -29.79
N ALA A 211 -13.77 28.82 -29.27
CA ALA A 211 -12.85 27.99 -28.51
C ALA A 211 -13.39 27.59 -27.13
N GLU A 212 -13.39 26.29 -26.85
CA GLU A 212 -13.72 25.71 -25.53
C GLU A 212 -12.47 25.24 -24.80
N ILE A 213 -12.47 25.31 -23.47
CA ILE A 213 -11.38 24.80 -22.62
C ILE A 213 -11.66 23.32 -22.32
N ALA A 214 -10.73 22.43 -22.67
CA ALA A 214 -10.75 21.04 -22.19
C ALA A 214 -10.18 20.94 -20.76
N ARG A 215 -9.04 21.61 -20.51
CA ARG A 215 -8.30 21.49 -19.26
C ARG A 215 -7.42 22.70 -18.96
N ILE A 216 -7.22 23.00 -17.68
CA ILE A 216 -6.33 24.06 -17.19
C ILE A 216 -5.29 23.46 -16.27
N TYR A 217 -4.02 23.80 -16.47
CA TYR A 217 -2.90 23.44 -15.61
C TYR A 217 -2.37 24.65 -14.88
N VAL A 218 -2.08 24.53 -13.58
CA VAL A 218 -1.46 25.59 -12.79
C VAL A 218 -0.27 25.04 -12.01
N GLY A 219 0.94 25.39 -12.42
CA GLY A 219 2.26 25.02 -11.89
C GLY A 219 2.57 25.62 -10.52
N GLY A 220 1.74 25.26 -9.54
CA GLY A 220 1.92 25.58 -8.13
C GLY A 220 3.12 24.89 -7.48
N TRP A 221 3.27 25.03 -6.15
CA TRP A 221 4.07 24.08 -5.36
C TRP A 221 3.31 22.77 -5.13
N TRP A 222 1.98 22.83 -5.21
CA TRP A 222 1.14 21.68 -5.55
C TRP A 222 0.54 21.97 -6.92
N PRO A 223 1.21 21.55 -8.02
CA PRO A 223 0.66 21.58 -9.36
C PRO A 223 -0.73 20.92 -9.43
N ARG A 224 -1.61 21.46 -10.28
CA ARG A 224 -2.97 20.93 -10.48
C ARG A 224 -3.42 21.08 -11.92
N ALA A 225 -3.91 19.99 -12.48
CA ALA A 225 -4.90 20.02 -13.55
C ALA A 225 -6.31 20.32 -13.00
N TYR A 226 -7.14 20.96 -13.81
CA TYR A 226 -8.56 21.22 -13.60
C TYR A 226 -9.30 20.92 -14.90
N GLU A 227 -10.46 20.24 -14.84
CA GLU A 227 -11.37 20.12 -15.98
C GLU A 227 -11.84 21.51 -16.45
N GLY A 228 -12.15 21.68 -17.74
CA GLY A 228 -12.59 22.95 -18.31
C GLY A 228 -13.84 23.56 -17.64
N THR A 229 -14.69 22.72 -17.05
CA THR A 229 -15.85 23.10 -16.22
C THR A 229 -15.48 23.94 -14.98
N ALA A 230 -14.21 23.92 -14.55
CA ALA A 230 -13.71 24.77 -13.47
C ALA A 230 -13.45 26.22 -13.93
N ALA A 231 -13.40 26.48 -15.23
CA ALA A 231 -13.33 27.81 -15.80
C ALA A 231 -14.72 28.47 -15.80
N ARG A 232 -14.80 29.75 -15.43
CA ARG A 232 -16.04 30.52 -15.59
C ARG A 232 -15.92 31.49 -16.76
N ARG A 233 -16.64 31.22 -17.85
CA ARG A 233 -16.80 32.14 -18.98
C ARG A 233 -17.46 33.42 -18.48
N SER A 234 -16.77 34.55 -18.58
CA SER A 234 -17.23 35.86 -18.12
C SER A 234 -17.66 36.79 -19.26
N ALA A 235 -17.21 36.51 -20.49
CA ALA A 235 -17.65 37.14 -21.73
C ALA A 235 -17.40 36.17 -22.90
N PRO A 236 -17.87 36.45 -24.14
CA PRO A 236 -17.42 35.72 -25.32
C PRO A 236 -15.90 35.72 -25.42
N GLY A 237 -15.29 34.53 -25.55
CA GLY A 237 -13.83 34.38 -25.60
C GLY A 237 -13.07 34.73 -24.31
N VAL A 238 -13.73 34.96 -23.16
CA VAL A 238 -13.04 35.30 -21.89
C VAL A 238 -13.42 34.35 -20.77
N TRP A 239 -12.40 33.74 -20.16
CA TRP A 239 -12.55 32.69 -19.14
C TRP A 239 -11.76 33.01 -17.87
N SER A 240 -12.44 33.11 -16.73
CA SER A 240 -11.80 33.19 -15.40
C SER A 240 -11.27 31.81 -14.98
N LEU A 241 -9.96 31.71 -14.74
CA LEU A 241 -9.29 30.46 -14.36
C LEU A 241 -9.31 30.21 -12.83
N PRO A 242 -9.22 28.96 -12.36
CA PRO A 242 -9.17 28.63 -10.94
C PRO A 242 -8.01 29.30 -10.19
N SER A 243 -8.33 29.98 -9.08
CA SER A 243 -7.32 30.64 -8.24
C SER A 243 -6.43 29.64 -7.48
N LEU A 244 -5.11 29.84 -7.46
CA LEU A 244 -4.22 29.07 -6.57
C LEU A 244 -4.63 29.23 -5.10
N PRO A 245 -4.54 28.18 -4.25
CA PRO A 245 -4.78 28.30 -2.81
C PRO A 245 -3.94 29.40 -2.15
N ALA A 246 -4.49 30.12 -1.17
CA ALA A 246 -3.89 31.33 -0.60
C ALA A 246 -2.42 31.16 -0.16
N TRP A 247 -2.05 30.00 0.41
CA TRP A 247 -0.68 29.69 0.80
C TRP A 247 0.29 29.63 -0.39
N GLN A 248 -0.12 29.06 -1.53
CA GLN A 248 0.70 29.00 -2.75
C GLN A 248 0.88 30.37 -3.44
N ARG A 249 -0.01 31.33 -3.16
CA ARG A 249 0.07 32.72 -3.65
C ARG A 249 1.03 33.60 -2.83
N GLY A 250 1.68 33.03 -1.81
CA GLY A 250 2.45 33.79 -0.82
C GLY A 250 1.54 34.51 0.21
N GLY A 251 0.39 33.92 0.56
CA GLY A 251 -0.55 34.45 1.54
C GLY A 251 -0.08 34.30 2.98
N TRP A 252 0.85 35.18 3.40
CA TRP A 252 1.42 35.25 4.76
C TRP A 252 0.37 35.17 5.87
N VAL A 253 -0.74 35.91 5.69
CA VAL A 253 -1.81 36.12 6.68
C VAL A 253 -2.57 34.84 7.03
N THR A 254 -2.54 33.80 6.19
CA THR A 254 -3.17 32.50 6.51
C THR A 254 -2.16 31.38 6.69
N PHE A 255 -1.08 31.35 5.90
CA PHE A 255 -0.07 30.30 6.02
C PHE A 255 0.76 30.42 7.30
N VAL A 256 1.20 31.63 7.68
CA VAL A 256 1.99 31.80 8.91
C VAL A 256 1.17 31.49 10.16
N PRO A 257 -0.08 31.98 10.33
CA PRO A 257 -0.92 31.55 11.45
C PRO A 257 -1.27 30.06 11.44
N ALA A 258 -1.46 29.42 10.27
CA ALA A 258 -1.69 27.97 10.20
C ALA A 258 -0.45 27.16 10.63
N CYS A 259 0.74 27.52 10.13
CA CYS A 259 2.00 26.89 10.54
C CYS A 259 2.34 27.20 12.01
N PHE A 260 2.05 28.41 12.50
CA PHE A 260 2.23 28.79 13.90
C PHE A 260 1.25 28.04 14.79
N ALA A 261 -0.04 27.95 14.44
CA ALA A 261 -1.03 27.16 15.17
C ALA A 261 -0.70 25.66 15.16
N PHE A 262 -0.26 25.10 14.03
CA PHE A 262 0.21 23.72 13.97
C PHE A 262 1.46 23.50 14.83
N THR A 263 2.42 24.42 14.80
CA THR A 263 3.63 24.38 15.64
C THR A 263 3.30 24.56 17.11
N LEU A 264 2.34 25.42 17.46
CA LEU A 264 1.86 25.69 18.81
C LEU A 264 1.04 24.51 19.35
N LEU A 265 0.16 23.91 18.56
CA LEU A 265 -0.57 22.69 18.91
C LEU A 265 0.40 21.52 19.07
N THR A 266 1.36 21.37 18.15
CA THR A 266 2.42 20.36 18.25
C THR A 266 3.28 20.59 19.50
N TYR A 267 3.64 21.83 19.81
CA TYR A 267 4.41 22.20 21.01
C TYR A 267 3.61 22.03 22.30
N CYS A 268 2.32 22.39 22.32
CA CYS A 268 1.42 22.20 23.46
C CYS A 268 1.15 20.71 23.69
N ALA A 269 0.95 19.92 22.63
CA ALA A 269 0.93 18.46 22.69
C ALA A 269 2.28 17.93 23.21
N LEU A 270 3.42 18.42 22.71
CA LEU A 270 4.75 18.05 23.21
C LEU A 270 4.95 18.44 24.68
N ARG A 271 4.37 19.54 25.14
CA ARG A 271 4.50 20.07 26.52
C ARG A 271 3.57 19.34 27.49
N LEU A 272 2.35 19.01 27.08
CA LEU A 272 1.43 18.14 27.80
C LEU A 272 2.00 16.73 27.88
N PHE A 273 2.46 16.19 26.75
CA PHE A 273 3.23 14.94 26.67
C PHE A 273 4.43 14.99 27.61
N VAL A 274 5.33 15.98 27.51
CA VAL A 274 6.51 16.13 28.39
C VAL A 274 6.14 16.32 29.88
N ARG A 275 4.95 16.82 30.22
CA ARG A 275 4.44 16.87 31.61
C ARG A 275 4.01 15.49 32.09
N LEU A 276 3.11 14.81 31.37
CA LEU A 276 2.66 13.43 31.65
C LEU A 276 3.84 12.44 31.68
N TRP A 277 4.78 12.64 30.77
CA TRP A 277 6.07 11.95 30.64
C TRP A 277 7.00 12.19 31.82
N ARG A 278 7.12 13.42 32.34
CA ARG A 278 7.93 13.68 33.54
C ARG A 278 7.36 13.01 34.78
N ALA A 279 6.04 12.84 34.86
CA ALA A 279 5.41 12.01 35.89
C ALA A 279 5.66 10.49 35.67
N ALA A 280 5.95 10.04 34.44
CA ALA A 280 6.18 8.63 34.08
C ALA A 280 7.66 8.22 33.86
N ALA A 281 8.60 9.17 33.90
CA ALA A 281 9.99 8.99 33.52
C ALA A 281 10.95 9.02 34.72
N GLN A 282 11.05 7.88 35.40
CA GLN A 282 12.12 7.57 36.34
C GLN A 282 12.88 6.30 35.90
N PRO A 283 14.19 6.21 36.17
CA PRO A 283 15.03 5.13 35.66
C PRO A 283 14.59 3.76 36.20
N LEU A 284 14.56 2.77 35.30
CA LEU A 284 14.19 1.41 35.62
C LEU A 284 15.35 0.70 36.37
N PRO A 285 15.09 0.00 37.48
CA PRO A 285 16.07 -0.91 38.07
C PRO A 285 16.25 -2.16 37.19
N ASP A 286 17.35 -2.89 37.38
CA ASP A 286 17.60 -4.14 36.65
C ASP A 286 16.51 -5.19 36.91
N PHE A 287 15.95 -5.75 35.83
CA PHE A 287 14.82 -6.67 35.88
C PHE A 287 15.26 -8.12 36.09
N ALA A 288 14.74 -8.77 37.13
CA ALA A 288 14.62 -10.21 37.16
C ALA A 288 13.46 -10.63 36.24
N LEU A 289 13.74 -11.38 35.18
CA LEU A 289 12.68 -11.94 34.33
C LEU A 289 11.92 -13.05 35.05
N ALA A 290 10.61 -13.06 34.90
CA ALA A 290 9.79 -14.18 35.35
C ALA A 290 10.11 -15.47 34.55
N PRO A 291 9.70 -16.66 35.07
CA PRO A 291 9.57 -17.87 34.26
C PRO A 291 8.67 -17.64 33.04
N PHE A 292 8.85 -18.42 31.98
CA PHE A 292 7.95 -18.36 30.83
C PHE A 292 6.58 -18.99 31.19
N PRO A 293 5.46 -18.25 31.07
CA PRO A 293 4.17 -18.69 31.62
C PRO A 293 3.47 -19.70 30.71
N ARG A 294 3.94 -20.96 30.69
CA ARG A 294 3.45 -22.04 29.82
C ARG A 294 1.92 -22.18 29.79
N ARG A 295 1.24 -22.10 30.94
CA ARG A 295 -0.24 -22.17 31.00
C ARG A 295 -0.92 -21.01 30.26
N MET A 296 -0.36 -19.79 30.35
CA MET A 296 -0.88 -18.63 29.60
C MET A 296 -0.59 -18.72 28.11
N PHE A 297 0.52 -19.35 27.70
CA PHE A 297 0.81 -19.59 26.28
C PHE A 297 -0.29 -20.43 25.64
N PHE A 298 -0.63 -21.57 26.24
CA PHE A 298 -1.70 -22.44 25.72
C PHE A 298 -3.09 -21.76 25.79
N ALA A 299 -3.35 -20.93 26.80
CA ALA A 299 -4.60 -20.16 26.87
C ALA A 299 -4.72 -19.10 25.75
N PHE A 300 -3.68 -18.28 25.54
CA PHE A 300 -3.65 -17.31 24.43
C PHE A 300 -3.69 -17.99 23.06
N PHE A 301 -2.93 -19.08 22.89
CA PHE A 301 -2.89 -19.85 21.66
C PHE A 301 -4.24 -20.50 21.36
N GLY A 302 -4.87 -21.17 22.33
CA GLY A 302 -6.16 -21.83 22.15
C GLY A 302 -7.29 -20.85 21.82
N ALA A 303 -7.32 -19.68 22.45
CA ALA A 303 -8.31 -18.66 22.15
C ALA A 303 -8.15 -18.04 20.75
N LEU A 304 -6.91 -17.73 20.33
CA LEU A 304 -6.63 -17.25 18.96
C LEU A 304 -6.90 -18.35 17.92
N MET A 305 -6.53 -19.60 18.20
CA MET A 305 -6.87 -20.73 17.33
C MET A 305 -8.39 -20.91 17.20
N LEU A 306 -9.17 -20.70 18.26
CA LEU A 306 -10.63 -20.78 18.21
C LEU A 306 -11.23 -19.66 17.34
N GLU A 307 -10.78 -18.40 17.53
CA GLU A 307 -11.13 -17.27 16.65
C GLU A 307 -10.87 -17.63 15.18
N TYR A 308 -9.68 -18.17 14.89
CA TYR A 308 -9.24 -18.44 13.53
C TYR A 308 -9.88 -19.69 12.92
N VAL A 309 -10.22 -20.72 13.71
CA VAL A 309 -11.04 -21.85 13.26
C VAL A 309 -12.44 -21.37 12.88
N VAL A 310 -13.08 -20.53 13.71
CA VAL A 310 -14.41 -19.97 13.41
C VAL A 310 -14.38 -19.11 12.15
N ALA A 311 -13.36 -18.25 11.99
CA ALA A 311 -13.18 -17.45 10.79
C ALA A 311 -12.91 -18.30 9.54
N TRP A 312 -12.11 -19.36 9.66
CA TRP A 312 -11.81 -20.28 8.56
C TRP A 312 -13.04 -21.10 8.13
N LEU A 313 -13.80 -21.66 9.07
CA LEU A 313 -15.05 -22.37 8.79
C LEU A 313 -16.12 -21.45 8.18
N ALA A 314 -16.14 -20.17 8.54
CA ALA A 314 -16.98 -19.16 7.91
C ALA A 314 -16.51 -18.77 6.49
N LEU A 315 -15.24 -18.97 6.15
CA LEU A 315 -14.63 -18.62 4.85
C LEU A 315 -14.22 -19.85 4.03
N PHE A 316 -14.73 -21.03 4.38
CA PHE A 316 -14.28 -22.31 3.84
C PHE A 316 -14.47 -22.41 2.31
N PRO A 317 -13.53 -23.02 1.55
CA PRO A 317 -12.27 -23.61 2.01
C PRO A 317 -11.21 -22.57 2.37
N ALA A 318 -11.22 -21.39 1.74
CA ALA A 318 -10.45 -20.21 2.13
C ALA A 318 -11.02 -18.96 1.42
N ALA A 319 -10.69 -17.76 1.87
CA ALA A 319 -10.90 -16.55 1.06
C ALA A 319 -9.76 -16.36 0.05
N MET A 320 -10.07 -15.93 -1.18
CA MET A 320 -9.10 -15.80 -2.27
C MET A 320 -9.32 -14.56 -3.14
N THR A 321 -8.21 -13.92 -3.50
CA THR A 321 -8.12 -12.71 -4.34
C THR A 321 -7.36 -12.97 -5.64
N GLU A 322 -7.17 -11.96 -6.50
CA GLU A 322 -6.38 -12.11 -7.74
C GLU A 322 -4.96 -12.63 -7.47
N ASP A 323 -4.21 -12.10 -6.49
CA ASP A 323 -2.91 -12.68 -6.08
C ASP A 323 -3.02 -14.16 -5.69
N SER A 324 -4.10 -14.52 -4.99
CA SER A 324 -4.32 -15.88 -4.48
C SER A 324 -4.59 -16.84 -5.64
N LEU A 325 -5.39 -16.41 -6.61
CA LEU A 325 -5.74 -17.17 -7.81
C LEU A 325 -4.56 -17.28 -8.78
N TRP A 326 -3.74 -16.24 -8.95
CA TRP A 326 -2.47 -16.30 -9.68
C TRP A 326 -1.47 -17.25 -9.00
N THR A 327 -1.39 -17.24 -7.67
CA THR A 327 -0.54 -18.16 -6.90
C THR A 327 -1.04 -19.61 -7.00
N TRP A 328 -2.37 -19.80 -7.07
CA TRP A 328 -3.01 -21.10 -7.31
C TRP A 328 -2.76 -21.58 -8.75
N ASP A 329 -2.84 -20.71 -9.75
CA ASP A 329 -2.56 -21.03 -11.16
C ASP A 329 -1.14 -21.59 -11.36
N MET A 330 -0.12 -20.86 -10.90
CA MET A 330 1.28 -21.33 -10.91
C MET A 330 1.43 -22.69 -10.20
N THR A 331 0.66 -22.91 -9.12
CA THR A 331 0.62 -24.18 -8.38
C THR A 331 -0.02 -25.31 -9.18
N ARG A 332 -1.12 -25.08 -9.91
CA ARG A 332 -1.78 -26.11 -10.74
C ARG A 332 -0.97 -26.44 -11.99
N MET A 333 -0.41 -25.43 -12.65
CA MET A 333 0.40 -25.61 -13.85
C MET A 333 1.83 -26.11 -13.55
N MET A 334 2.27 -26.08 -12.28
CA MET A 334 3.67 -26.30 -11.87
C MET A 334 4.68 -25.38 -12.60
N LYS A 335 4.20 -24.23 -13.10
CA LYS A 335 4.97 -23.23 -13.86
C LYS A 335 5.15 -21.98 -13.00
N TRP A 336 6.39 -21.70 -12.64
CA TRP A 336 6.73 -20.67 -11.65
C TRP A 336 7.32 -19.42 -12.30
N ASN A 337 6.92 -18.24 -11.83
CA ASN A 337 7.58 -16.96 -12.13
C ASN A 337 7.70 -16.13 -10.85
N ASP A 338 8.73 -15.28 -10.75
CA ASP A 338 9.04 -14.52 -9.53
C ASP A 338 8.37 -13.13 -9.47
N ASN A 339 7.42 -12.83 -10.38
CA ASN A 339 6.54 -11.63 -10.31
C ASN A 339 5.79 -11.54 -8.98
N HIS A 340 5.44 -12.71 -8.44
CA HIS A 340 5.18 -12.90 -7.03
C HIS A 340 6.25 -13.86 -6.50
N PRO A 341 6.77 -13.70 -5.27
CA PRO A 341 7.81 -14.57 -4.74
C PRO A 341 7.44 -16.05 -4.84
N ALA A 342 8.07 -16.76 -5.79
CA ALA A 342 7.61 -18.08 -6.24
C ALA A 342 7.59 -19.14 -5.12
N TRP A 343 8.41 -18.95 -4.08
CA TRP A 343 8.43 -19.78 -2.88
C TRP A 343 7.06 -19.88 -2.16
N HIS A 344 6.22 -18.83 -2.20
CA HIS A 344 4.86 -18.92 -1.65
C HIS A 344 3.98 -19.89 -2.45
N ALA A 345 4.13 -19.94 -3.77
CA ALA A 345 3.44 -20.88 -4.63
C ALA A 345 3.97 -22.31 -4.46
N MET A 346 5.29 -22.48 -4.26
CA MET A 346 5.88 -23.76 -3.87
C MET A 346 5.39 -24.24 -2.49
N THR A 347 5.17 -23.33 -1.52
CA THR A 347 4.53 -23.64 -0.23
C THR A 347 3.09 -24.13 -0.44
N LEU A 348 2.33 -23.46 -1.32
CA LEU A 348 0.95 -23.83 -1.66
C LEU A 348 0.89 -25.22 -2.31
N ALA A 349 1.79 -25.52 -3.25
CA ALA A 349 1.93 -26.84 -3.87
C ALA A 349 2.33 -27.97 -2.89
N PHE A 350 3.11 -27.65 -1.86
CA PHE A 350 3.37 -28.60 -0.78
C PHE A 350 2.11 -28.85 0.05
N CYS A 351 1.34 -27.82 0.39
CA CYS A 351 0.08 -27.95 1.11
C CYS A 351 -0.97 -28.74 0.32
N THR A 352 -1.15 -28.49 -0.98
CA THR A 352 -2.17 -29.18 -1.79
C THR A 352 -1.89 -30.68 -1.99
N ARG A 353 -0.65 -31.14 -1.83
CA ARG A 353 -0.32 -32.58 -1.77
C ARG A 353 -0.84 -33.29 -0.51
N LEU A 354 -1.13 -32.55 0.57
CA LEU A 354 -1.72 -33.10 1.79
C LEU A 354 -3.25 -33.14 1.70
N TRP A 355 -3.84 -32.17 0.99
CA TRP A 355 -5.27 -32.07 0.72
C TRP A 355 -5.48 -31.09 -0.45
N ASP A 356 -6.02 -31.55 -1.59
CA ASP A 356 -6.14 -30.71 -2.78
C ASP A 356 -7.28 -29.68 -2.66
N SER A 357 -6.98 -28.58 -1.99
CA SER A 357 -7.92 -27.52 -1.64
C SER A 357 -7.17 -26.24 -1.22
N PRO A 358 -7.71 -25.03 -1.51
CA PRO A 358 -7.23 -23.79 -0.91
C PRO A 358 -7.21 -23.80 0.62
N GLY A 359 -8.02 -24.65 1.26
CA GLY A 359 -8.05 -24.80 2.71
C GLY A 359 -6.81 -25.45 3.30
N SER A 360 -5.98 -26.14 2.51
CA SER A 360 -4.79 -26.85 3.00
C SER A 360 -3.71 -25.93 3.60
N ILE A 361 -3.57 -24.71 3.11
CA ILE A 361 -2.58 -23.74 3.60
C ILE A 361 -3.06 -22.98 4.86
N VAL A 362 -4.37 -22.92 5.09
CA VAL A 362 -4.96 -22.08 6.16
C VAL A 362 -4.62 -22.60 7.57
N PRO A 363 -4.69 -23.91 7.90
CA PRO A 363 -4.20 -24.43 9.18
C PRO A 363 -2.74 -24.05 9.48
N ALA A 364 -1.86 -24.09 8.49
CA ALA A 364 -0.45 -23.72 8.66
C ALA A 364 -0.29 -22.21 8.93
N GLN A 365 -1.06 -21.37 8.22
CA GLN A 365 -1.17 -19.93 8.50
C GLN A 365 -1.66 -19.67 9.93
N MET A 366 -2.72 -20.36 10.37
CA MET A 366 -3.33 -20.20 11.70
C MET A 366 -2.40 -20.59 12.84
N LEU A 367 -1.77 -21.78 12.76
CA LEU A 367 -0.81 -22.26 13.75
C LEU A 367 0.35 -21.28 13.92
N LEU A 368 0.85 -20.73 12.81
CA LEU A 368 1.94 -19.76 12.81
C LEU A 368 1.50 -18.40 13.39
N PHE A 369 0.33 -17.87 12.99
CA PHE A 369 -0.22 -16.60 13.51
C PHE A 369 -0.55 -16.66 15.00
N ALA A 370 -1.24 -17.70 15.45
CA ALA A 370 -1.60 -17.86 16.86
C ALA A 370 -0.36 -18.14 17.72
N GLY A 371 0.57 -18.99 17.24
CA GLY A 371 1.80 -19.33 17.95
C GLY A 371 2.72 -18.13 18.19
N VAL A 372 2.94 -17.32 17.15
CA VAL A 372 3.77 -16.10 17.24
C VAL A 372 3.13 -15.07 18.19
N GLN A 373 1.80 -14.88 18.14
CA GLN A 373 1.12 -13.94 19.03
C GLN A 373 1.11 -14.40 20.50
N ALA A 374 0.74 -15.66 20.75
CA ALA A 374 0.75 -16.23 22.10
C ALA A 374 2.16 -16.18 22.72
N TYR A 375 3.20 -16.42 21.92
CA TYR A 375 4.60 -16.23 22.34
C TYR A 375 4.88 -14.76 22.71
N GLY A 376 4.44 -13.81 21.89
CA GLY A 376 4.60 -12.37 22.12
C GLY A 376 3.95 -11.89 23.42
N PHE A 377 2.68 -12.23 23.66
CA PHE A 377 2.00 -11.90 24.92
C PHE A 377 2.67 -12.55 26.13
N CYS A 378 3.14 -13.80 26.00
CA CYS A 378 3.93 -14.44 27.05
C CYS A 378 5.30 -13.76 27.29
N LEU A 379 5.95 -13.19 26.28
CA LEU A 379 7.16 -12.37 26.48
C LEU A 379 6.86 -11.07 27.24
N LEU A 380 5.71 -10.43 27.00
CA LEU A 380 5.30 -9.23 27.75
C LEU A 380 5.04 -9.54 29.24
N VAL A 381 4.30 -10.62 29.54
CA VAL A 381 4.13 -11.10 30.93
C VAL A 381 5.48 -11.44 31.55
N ARG A 382 6.37 -12.10 30.80
CA ARG A 382 7.70 -12.49 31.27
C ARG A 382 8.62 -11.29 31.56
N ALA A 383 8.45 -10.21 30.81
CA ALA A 383 9.11 -8.92 31.04
C ALA A 383 8.46 -8.10 32.17
N GLY A 384 7.42 -8.63 32.83
CA GLY A 384 6.75 -8.00 33.96
C GLY A 384 5.74 -6.92 33.59
N VAL A 385 5.33 -6.81 32.31
CA VAL A 385 4.24 -5.90 31.92
C VAL A 385 2.97 -6.31 32.68
N ARG A 386 2.28 -5.34 33.31
CA ARG A 386 1.10 -5.59 34.14
C ARG A 386 0.08 -6.44 33.39
N ARG A 387 -0.37 -7.55 33.99
CA ARG A 387 -1.26 -8.54 33.34
C ARG A 387 -2.48 -7.91 32.66
N ALA A 388 -3.10 -6.92 33.28
CA ALA A 388 -4.22 -6.17 32.69
C ALA A 388 -3.87 -5.55 31.32
N VAL A 389 -2.71 -4.89 31.19
CA VAL A 389 -2.27 -4.29 29.91
C VAL A 389 -2.02 -5.36 28.85
N VAL A 390 -1.44 -6.50 29.23
CA VAL A 390 -1.25 -7.63 28.31
C VAL A 390 -2.60 -8.21 27.88
N LEU A 391 -3.56 -8.36 28.80
CA LEU A 391 -4.91 -8.85 28.51
C LEU A 391 -5.70 -7.87 27.63
N SER A 392 -5.56 -6.55 27.81
CA SER A 392 -6.15 -5.55 26.91
C SER A 392 -5.55 -5.62 25.50
N ALA A 393 -4.22 -5.73 25.37
CA ALA A 393 -3.56 -5.87 24.08
C ALA A 393 -3.89 -7.21 23.38
N PHE A 394 -4.06 -8.28 24.16
CA PHE A 394 -4.55 -9.57 23.70
C PHE A 394 -6.00 -9.47 23.21
N ALA A 395 -6.91 -8.87 23.99
CA ALA A 395 -8.30 -8.66 23.60
C ALA A 395 -8.42 -7.82 22.31
N LEU A 396 -7.63 -6.75 22.15
CA LEU A 396 -7.57 -5.98 20.90
C LEU A 396 -7.09 -6.80 19.69
N SER A 397 -6.35 -7.89 19.91
CA SER A 397 -5.84 -8.76 18.85
C SER A 397 -6.80 -9.92 18.52
N LEU A 398 -7.54 -10.39 19.54
CA LEU A 398 -8.60 -11.42 19.49
C LEU A 398 -9.95 -10.88 18.99
N LEU A 399 -10.17 -9.56 19.10
CA LEU A 399 -11.32 -8.85 18.54
C LEU A 399 -10.98 -8.16 17.19
N SER A 400 -9.79 -8.43 16.65
CA SER A 400 -9.35 -7.86 15.39
C SER A 400 -9.96 -8.65 14.23
N LEU A 401 -11.15 -8.22 13.80
CA LEU A 401 -11.84 -8.75 12.61
C LEU A 401 -10.91 -8.80 11.37
N ARG A 402 -9.92 -7.92 11.28
CA ARG A 402 -8.89 -7.95 10.24
C ARG A 402 -7.92 -9.13 10.40
N ASN A 403 -7.48 -9.48 11.61
CA ASN A 403 -6.67 -10.69 11.83
C ASN A 403 -7.45 -11.95 11.44
N ALA A 404 -8.70 -12.07 11.91
CA ALA A 404 -9.61 -13.19 11.63
C ALA A 404 -9.80 -13.44 10.12
N LEU A 405 -10.13 -12.40 9.33
CA LEU A 405 -10.32 -12.56 7.88
C LEU A 405 -9.01 -12.83 7.15
N VAL A 406 -7.92 -12.15 7.54
CA VAL A 406 -6.64 -12.23 6.81
C VAL A 406 -5.92 -13.56 7.02
N VAL A 407 -5.97 -14.16 8.22
CA VAL A 407 -5.34 -15.48 8.45
C VAL A 407 -6.05 -16.61 7.68
N ALA A 408 -7.35 -16.45 7.43
CA ALA A 408 -8.18 -17.34 6.60
C ALA A 408 -8.21 -16.96 5.10
N THR A 409 -7.41 -15.95 4.69
CA THR A 409 -7.19 -15.59 3.28
C THR A 409 -5.88 -16.17 2.79
N VAL A 410 -5.84 -16.73 1.57
CA VAL A 410 -4.60 -17.26 0.97
C VAL A 410 -3.71 -16.10 0.50
N TRP A 411 -2.87 -15.57 1.39
CA TRP A 411 -1.97 -14.43 1.13
C TRP A 411 -0.55 -14.65 1.69
N LYS A 412 0.44 -14.42 0.82
CA LYS A 412 1.88 -14.27 1.15
C LYS A 412 2.17 -13.33 2.32
N ASP A 413 1.32 -12.33 2.54
CA ASP A 413 1.43 -11.37 3.64
C ASP A 413 1.34 -11.99 5.03
N VAL A 414 0.58 -13.08 5.20
CA VAL A 414 0.42 -13.79 6.48
C VAL A 414 1.75 -14.40 6.90
N TRP A 415 2.37 -15.14 5.98
CA TRP A 415 3.69 -15.76 6.15
C TRP A 415 4.79 -14.73 6.42
N PHE A 416 4.88 -13.68 5.60
CA PHE A 416 5.81 -12.57 5.80
C PHE A 416 5.62 -11.86 7.15
N THR A 417 4.37 -11.61 7.54
CA THR A 417 4.05 -10.95 8.82
C THR A 417 4.48 -11.79 10.01
N ALA A 418 4.17 -13.09 10.00
CA ALA A 418 4.50 -13.96 11.13
C ALA A 418 6.01 -14.14 11.30
N LEU A 419 6.76 -14.26 10.19
CA LEU A 419 8.22 -14.31 10.19
C LEU A 419 8.83 -12.99 10.71
N LEU A 420 8.29 -11.84 10.29
CA LEU A 420 8.78 -10.53 10.74
C LEU A 420 8.49 -10.28 12.22
N ALA A 421 7.28 -10.60 12.66
CA ALA A 421 6.87 -10.58 14.06
C ALA A 421 7.74 -11.53 14.90
N PHE A 422 7.98 -12.75 14.44
CA PHE A 422 8.86 -13.71 15.11
C PHE A 422 10.29 -13.20 15.23
N ALA A 423 10.86 -12.60 14.16
CA ALA A 423 12.18 -11.97 14.21
C ALA A 423 12.26 -10.83 15.25
N ILE A 424 11.21 -9.99 15.34
CA ILE A 424 11.09 -8.94 16.38
C ILE A 424 10.99 -9.57 17.79
N LEU A 425 10.19 -10.62 17.97
CA LEU A 425 10.00 -11.27 19.28
C LEU A 425 11.23 -12.07 19.74
N VAL A 426 11.98 -12.70 18.83
CA VAL A 426 13.30 -13.28 19.13
C VAL A 426 14.28 -12.18 19.53
N SER A 427 14.24 -11.03 18.87
CA SER A 427 15.06 -9.87 19.21
C SER A 427 14.69 -9.27 20.58
N LEU A 428 13.39 -9.24 20.93
CA LEU A 428 12.91 -8.92 22.28
C LEU A 428 13.44 -9.93 23.31
N GLN A 429 13.41 -11.24 23.00
CA GLN A 429 13.96 -12.29 23.86
C GLN A 429 15.49 -12.18 24.05
N LEU A 430 16.23 -11.62 23.10
CA LEU A 430 17.66 -11.31 23.18
C LEU A 430 17.97 -10.01 23.95
N LEU A 431 17.11 -8.98 23.82
CA LEU A 431 17.19 -7.75 24.62
C LEU A 431 16.91 -8.02 26.11
N LEU A 432 15.82 -8.75 26.40
CA LEU A 432 15.33 -9.02 27.76
C LEU A 432 16.31 -9.82 28.63
N CYS A 433 17.17 -10.66 28.05
CA CYS A 433 18.02 -11.57 28.83
C CYS A 433 19.42 -11.73 28.25
N ALA A 434 20.46 -11.34 28.99
CA ALA A 434 21.84 -11.57 28.61
C ALA A 434 22.18 -13.07 28.43
N ARG A 435 21.53 -13.99 29.19
CA ARG A 435 21.71 -15.44 29.00
C ARG A 435 21.08 -15.96 27.70
N SER A 436 20.05 -15.29 27.15
CA SER A 436 19.53 -15.61 25.81
C SER A 436 20.57 -15.37 24.73
N ARG A 437 21.35 -14.29 24.84
CA ARG A 437 22.36 -13.92 23.83
C ARG A 437 23.47 -14.95 23.67
N ARG A 438 23.71 -15.81 24.67
CA ARG A 438 24.65 -16.94 24.61
C ARG A 438 24.06 -18.18 23.91
N ARG A 439 22.73 -18.30 23.76
CA ARG A 439 22.06 -19.45 23.15
C ARG A 439 22.10 -19.34 21.62
N MET A 440 22.92 -20.16 20.95
CA MET A 440 23.07 -20.08 19.49
C MET A 440 21.75 -20.30 18.74
N TRP A 441 20.86 -21.17 19.25
CA TRP A 441 19.58 -21.47 18.60
C TRP A 441 18.66 -20.25 18.40
N LEU A 442 18.76 -19.21 19.24
CA LEU A 442 18.00 -17.96 19.03
C LEU A 442 18.53 -17.17 17.84
N TRP A 443 19.85 -17.20 17.59
CA TRP A 443 20.47 -16.55 16.45
C TRP A 443 20.25 -17.35 15.15
N ILE A 444 20.23 -18.68 15.25
CA ILE A 444 19.82 -19.57 14.14
C ILE A 444 18.34 -19.29 13.78
N ALA A 445 17.43 -19.28 14.76
CA ALA A 445 16.02 -18.99 14.53
C ALA A 445 15.79 -17.60 13.92
N LEU A 446 16.55 -16.59 14.36
CA LEU A 446 16.54 -15.25 13.78
C LEU A 446 17.05 -15.24 12.33
N GLY A 447 18.15 -15.93 12.04
CA GLY A 447 18.71 -16.06 10.69
C GLY A 447 17.77 -16.77 9.72
N LEU A 448 17.17 -17.90 10.12
CA LEU A 448 16.15 -18.60 9.33
C LEU A 448 14.96 -17.68 9.03
N ALA A 449 14.41 -17.02 10.06
CA ALA A 449 13.28 -16.13 9.89
C ALA A 449 13.59 -14.99 8.91
N MET A 450 14.76 -14.37 9.04
CA MET A 450 15.22 -13.30 8.15
C MET A 450 15.50 -13.77 6.72
N GLY A 451 15.98 -15.00 6.53
CA GLY A 451 16.19 -15.60 5.21
C GLY A 451 14.89 -15.90 4.46
N PHE A 452 13.81 -16.27 5.16
CA PHE A 452 12.50 -16.50 4.56
C PHE A 452 11.68 -15.21 4.29
N LEU A 453 12.00 -14.07 4.90
CA LEU A 453 11.33 -12.79 4.60
C LEU A 453 11.32 -12.43 3.09
N PRO A 454 12.47 -12.34 2.39
CA PRO A 454 12.51 -12.06 0.95
C PRO A 454 11.82 -13.13 0.09
N LEU A 455 11.67 -14.35 0.60
CA LEU A 455 11.04 -15.45 -0.11
C LEU A 455 9.50 -15.40 -0.07
N TYR A 456 8.90 -14.69 0.89
CA TYR A 456 7.44 -14.44 0.90
C TYR A 456 7.05 -13.03 0.40
N ARG A 457 7.91 -12.02 0.57
CA ARG A 457 7.72 -10.66 0.00
C ARG A 457 9.08 -10.08 -0.40
N HIS A 458 9.22 -9.60 -1.63
CA HIS A 458 10.46 -8.95 -2.13
C HIS A 458 10.96 -7.81 -1.23
N ASN A 459 10.06 -7.08 -0.54
CA ASN A 459 10.37 -6.10 0.51
C ASN A 459 11.33 -6.63 1.59
N GLY A 460 11.30 -7.94 1.84
CA GLY A 460 12.17 -8.66 2.76
C GLY A 460 13.66 -8.58 2.40
N LEU A 461 14.02 -8.25 1.15
CA LEU A 461 15.41 -8.02 0.75
C LEU A 461 16.01 -6.81 1.47
N VAL A 462 15.26 -5.71 1.60
CA VAL A 462 15.72 -4.51 2.32
C VAL A 462 15.75 -4.76 3.83
N LEU A 463 14.83 -5.56 4.37
CA LEU A 463 14.89 -6.02 5.76
C LEU A 463 16.12 -6.91 6.03
N LEU A 464 16.44 -7.82 5.10
CA LEU A 464 17.63 -8.67 5.16
C LEU A 464 18.93 -7.86 5.06
N ALA A 465 18.95 -6.77 4.29
CA ALA A 465 20.12 -5.89 4.20
C ALA A 465 20.28 -4.98 5.44
N VAL A 466 19.22 -4.32 5.89
CA VAL A 466 19.30 -3.26 6.91
C VAL A 466 19.18 -3.79 8.34
N TYR A 467 18.38 -4.83 8.60
CA TYR A 467 18.18 -5.31 9.97
C TYR A 467 19.43 -5.93 10.62
N PRO A 468 20.33 -6.65 9.91
CA PRO A 468 21.64 -7.04 10.44
C PRO A 468 22.47 -5.88 10.96
N LEU A 469 22.40 -4.71 10.32
CA LEU A 469 23.13 -3.52 10.74
C LEU A 469 22.58 -2.99 12.07
N LEU A 470 21.25 -2.95 12.23
CA LEU A 470 20.62 -2.60 13.52
C LEU A 470 20.94 -3.62 14.62
N LEU A 471 20.93 -4.92 14.28
CA LEU A 471 21.33 -6.00 15.18
C LEU A 471 22.80 -5.88 15.60
N LEU A 472 23.71 -5.53 14.67
CA LEU A 472 25.13 -5.33 14.94
C LEU A 472 25.38 -4.10 15.81
N LEU A 473 24.69 -2.98 15.56
CA LEU A 473 24.80 -1.76 16.39
C LEU A 473 24.42 -2.02 17.85
N VAL A 474 23.37 -2.82 18.07
CA VAL A 474 22.85 -3.16 19.41
C VAL A 474 23.67 -4.28 20.08
N PHE A 475 23.96 -5.37 19.35
CA PHE A 475 24.63 -6.57 19.83
C PHE A 475 26.08 -6.69 19.35
N ARG A 476 26.79 -5.56 19.24
CA ARG A 476 28.22 -5.47 18.83
C ARG A 476 29.19 -6.33 19.66
N ARG A 477 28.86 -6.67 20.91
CA ARG A 477 29.66 -7.60 21.74
C ARG A 477 29.44 -9.06 21.35
N GLU A 478 28.34 -9.34 20.67
CA GLU A 478 27.91 -10.64 20.18
C GLU A 478 28.03 -10.74 18.65
N TRP A 479 28.85 -9.88 18.00
CA TRP A 479 28.96 -9.72 16.55
C TRP A 479 29.13 -11.04 15.77
N ARG A 480 29.89 -12.01 16.29
CA ARG A 480 30.05 -13.34 15.66
C ARG A 480 28.71 -14.07 15.51
N ARG A 481 27.77 -13.86 16.43
CA ARG A 481 26.41 -14.46 16.39
C ARG A 481 25.47 -13.69 15.47
N VAL A 482 25.64 -12.36 15.37
CA VAL A 482 24.98 -11.55 14.34
C VAL A 482 25.44 -12.03 12.95
N ALA A 483 26.75 -12.16 12.74
CA ALA A 483 27.34 -12.67 11.50
C ALA A 483 26.85 -14.09 11.15
N VAL A 484 26.76 -15.02 12.11
CA VAL A 484 26.17 -16.35 11.88
C VAL A 484 24.69 -16.25 11.48
N ALA A 485 23.88 -15.40 12.13
CA ALA A 485 22.49 -15.19 11.76
C ALA A 485 22.35 -14.59 10.35
N SER A 486 23.20 -13.62 9.99
CA SER A 486 23.22 -12.99 8.66
C SER A 486 23.69 -13.95 7.57
N ALA A 487 24.77 -14.71 7.82
CA ALA A 487 25.28 -15.72 6.90
C ALA A 487 24.24 -16.83 6.66
N LEU A 488 23.54 -17.28 7.71
CA LEU A 488 22.44 -18.25 7.57
C LEU A 488 21.25 -17.67 6.77
N ALA A 489 20.89 -16.41 7.01
CA ALA A 489 19.80 -15.76 6.27
C ALA A 489 20.14 -15.60 4.77
N LEU A 490 21.39 -15.21 4.46
CA LEU A 490 21.92 -15.17 3.09
C LEU A 490 22.01 -16.58 2.47
N ALA A 491 22.40 -17.59 3.23
CA ALA A 491 22.46 -18.98 2.76
C ALA A 491 21.07 -19.53 2.42
N VAL A 492 20.04 -19.27 3.25
CA VAL A 492 18.64 -19.63 2.95
C VAL A 492 18.18 -18.96 1.66
N LEU A 493 18.42 -17.64 1.51
CA LEU A 493 18.07 -16.92 0.29
C LEU A 493 18.81 -17.45 -0.94
N GLY A 494 20.12 -17.71 -0.83
CA GLY A 494 20.95 -18.23 -1.92
C GLY A 494 20.58 -19.65 -2.35
N VAL A 495 20.43 -20.57 -1.39
CA VAL A 495 20.00 -21.97 -1.67
C VAL A 495 18.64 -21.98 -2.37
N VAL A 496 17.71 -21.11 -2.00
CA VAL A 496 16.41 -21.04 -2.68
C VAL A 496 16.49 -20.34 -4.03
N LYS A 497 17.02 -19.11 -4.13
CA LYS A 497 17.05 -18.33 -5.39
C LYS A 497 18.04 -18.83 -6.44
N VAL A 498 19.11 -19.54 -6.05
CA VAL A 498 20.13 -20.06 -6.97
C VAL A 498 20.03 -21.58 -7.16
N GLY A 499 19.70 -22.32 -6.09
CA GLY A 499 19.53 -23.78 -6.13
C GLY A 499 18.11 -24.18 -6.55
N VAL A 500 17.15 -24.02 -5.63
CA VAL A 500 15.76 -24.49 -5.80
C VAL A 500 15.10 -23.86 -7.03
N TYR A 501 15.27 -22.55 -7.23
CA TYR A 501 14.68 -21.83 -8.35
C TYR A 501 15.27 -22.26 -9.70
N ARG A 502 16.57 -22.55 -9.78
CA ARG A 502 17.20 -23.08 -11.00
C ARG A 502 16.74 -24.51 -11.30
N HIS A 503 16.61 -25.34 -10.27
CA HIS A 503 16.10 -26.71 -10.41
C HIS A 503 14.65 -26.75 -10.93
N TYR A 504 13.77 -25.91 -10.38
CA TYR A 504 12.37 -25.79 -10.83
C TYR A 504 12.16 -24.81 -12.00
N GLN A 505 13.24 -24.37 -12.66
CA GLN A 505 13.20 -23.46 -13.82
C GLN A 505 12.30 -22.21 -13.60
N VAL A 506 12.35 -21.63 -12.40
CA VAL A 506 11.53 -20.47 -12.03
C VAL A 506 11.91 -19.29 -12.91
N ALA A 507 10.95 -18.81 -13.72
CA ALA A 507 11.17 -17.65 -14.57
C ALA A 507 11.45 -16.38 -13.73
N PRO A 508 12.36 -15.50 -14.19
CA PRO A 508 12.62 -14.23 -13.52
C PRO A 508 11.38 -13.32 -13.52
N MET A 509 11.48 -12.19 -12.82
CA MET A 509 10.46 -11.15 -12.89
C MET A 509 10.39 -10.57 -14.31
N ASP A 510 9.17 -10.43 -14.81
CA ASP A 510 8.79 -10.02 -16.17
C ASP A 510 9.00 -8.50 -16.38
N SER A 511 9.48 -8.08 -17.56
CA SER A 511 9.66 -6.66 -17.91
C SER A 511 8.37 -5.85 -17.87
N ARG A 512 7.20 -6.50 -18.07
CA ARG A 512 5.88 -5.90 -17.82
C ARG A 512 5.72 -5.41 -16.38
N THR A 513 6.43 -6.02 -15.43
CA THR A 513 6.44 -5.61 -14.02
C THR A 513 7.34 -4.39 -13.77
N TRP A 514 8.42 -4.21 -14.54
CA TRP A 514 9.19 -2.96 -14.56
C TRP A 514 8.39 -1.81 -15.18
N GLY A 515 7.67 -2.09 -16.27
CA GLY A 515 6.68 -1.17 -16.87
C GLY A 515 5.69 -0.62 -15.83
N LEU A 516 5.21 -1.45 -14.89
CA LEU A 516 4.34 -0.96 -13.80
C LEU A 516 4.97 0.19 -13.02
N PHE A 517 6.24 0.06 -12.60
CA PHE A 517 6.89 1.05 -11.74
C PHE A 517 7.11 2.39 -12.41
N TYR A 518 7.35 2.42 -13.73
CA TYR A 518 7.62 3.66 -14.47
C TYR A 518 6.32 4.33 -14.94
N SER A 519 5.37 3.57 -15.50
CA SER A 519 4.19 4.12 -16.18
C SER A 519 3.28 4.97 -15.29
N TRP A 520 3.01 4.58 -14.03
CA TRP A 520 2.17 5.43 -13.15
C TRP A 520 2.88 6.71 -12.73
N GLN A 521 4.21 6.68 -12.59
CA GLN A 521 4.99 7.87 -12.23
C GLN A 521 5.13 8.83 -13.43
N ILE A 522 5.25 8.29 -14.64
CA ILE A 522 5.16 9.05 -15.89
C ILE A 522 3.77 9.68 -16.02
N ALA A 523 2.68 8.94 -15.77
CA ALA A 523 1.33 9.52 -15.77
C ALA A 523 1.17 10.67 -14.75
N ALA A 524 1.75 10.52 -13.57
CA ALA A 524 1.76 11.53 -12.52
C ALA A 524 2.59 12.78 -12.87
N LEU A 525 3.47 12.68 -13.86
CA LEU A 525 4.23 13.76 -14.49
C LEU A 525 3.46 14.39 -15.66
N LEU A 526 2.82 13.59 -16.52
CA LEU A 526 2.01 14.03 -17.67
C LEU A 526 0.70 14.73 -17.26
N ASP A 527 0.26 14.52 -16.01
CA ASP A 527 -0.80 15.33 -15.36
C ASP A 527 -0.36 16.78 -15.07
N GLN A 528 0.92 17.12 -15.27
CA GLN A 528 1.50 18.44 -15.00
C GLN A 528 1.94 19.15 -16.29
N PRO A 529 2.11 20.49 -16.30
CA PRO A 529 2.58 21.23 -17.47
C PRO A 529 4.10 21.05 -17.67
N VAL A 530 4.50 19.83 -18.04
CA VAL A 530 5.86 19.46 -18.44
C VAL A 530 6.06 19.64 -19.95
N VAL A 531 7.31 19.64 -20.38
CA VAL A 531 7.71 19.72 -21.79
C VAL A 531 8.53 18.49 -22.12
N LEU A 532 8.05 17.75 -23.13
CA LEU A 532 8.73 16.62 -23.73
C LEU A 532 9.51 17.12 -24.97
N ALA A 533 10.50 16.35 -25.41
CA ALA A 533 11.00 16.42 -26.78
C ALA A 533 10.16 15.49 -27.69
N PRO A 534 10.10 15.70 -29.02
CA PRO A 534 9.25 14.91 -29.92
C PRO A 534 9.49 13.40 -29.82
N GLU A 535 10.74 12.98 -29.64
CA GLU A 535 11.17 11.58 -29.53
C GLU A 535 10.69 10.97 -28.19
N GLU A 536 10.62 11.79 -27.14
CA GLU A 536 10.05 11.40 -25.84
C GLU A 536 8.53 11.26 -25.91
N TYR A 537 7.86 12.08 -26.74
CA TYR A 537 6.43 11.95 -27.00
C TYR A 537 6.12 10.68 -27.81
N GLU A 538 6.86 10.40 -28.89
CA GLU A 538 6.63 9.21 -29.73
C GLU A 538 6.81 7.89 -28.95
N LEU A 539 7.87 7.80 -28.14
CA LEU A 539 8.10 6.65 -27.25
C LEU A 539 7.00 6.50 -26.18
N LEU A 540 6.36 7.58 -25.75
CA LEU A 540 5.23 7.55 -24.82
C LEU A 540 3.90 7.23 -25.51
N ASP A 541 3.66 7.70 -26.74
CA ASP A 541 2.43 7.41 -27.50
C ASP A 541 2.34 5.91 -27.82
N GLY A 542 3.44 5.28 -28.23
CA GLY A 542 3.52 3.83 -28.40
C GLY A 542 3.35 3.04 -27.09
N ALA A 543 3.74 3.61 -25.95
CA ALA A 543 3.56 3.01 -24.62
C ALA A 543 2.13 3.16 -24.07
N ARG A 544 1.45 4.28 -24.35
CA ARG A 544 0.02 4.50 -24.16
C ARG A 544 -0.39 5.79 -24.91
N PRO A 545 -1.24 5.73 -25.96
CA PRO A 545 -1.50 6.87 -26.83
C PRO A 545 -2.01 8.13 -26.10
N PHE A 546 -1.65 9.31 -26.60
CA PHE A 546 -2.09 10.58 -26.04
C PHE A 546 -3.54 10.95 -26.41
N GLY A 547 -4.22 11.61 -25.48
CA GLY A 547 -5.62 12.03 -25.60
C GLY A 547 -6.24 12.36 -24.24
N GLU A 548 -7.46 12.90 -24.21
CA GLU A 548 -8.20 13.07 -22.95
C GLU A 548 -8.39 11.70 -22.26
N GLY A 549 -8.21 11.66 -20.93
CA GLY A 549 -8.28 10.42 -20.14
C GLY A 549 -7.14 9.42 -20.39
N ALA A 550 -6.37 9.58 -21.47
CA ALA A 550 -5.53 8.52 -22.00
C ALA A 550 -4.28 8.18 -21.16
N TRP A 551 -3.97 8.94 -20.10
CA TRP A 551 -3.03 8.53 -19.04
C TRP A 551 -3.66 8.40 -17.63
N ASP A 552 -4.93 8.81 -17.43
CA ASP A 552 -5.70 8.94 -16.15
C ASP A 552 -4.94 8.54 -14.87
N TYR A 553 -4.18 9.50 -14.34
CA TYR A 553 -3.46 9.36 -13.07
C TYR A 553 -4.32 9.79 -11.90
N ARG A 554 -4.38 8.95 -10.86
CA ARG A 554 -5.04 9.26 -9.59
C ARG A 554 -4.16 8.73 -8.44
N PRO A 555 -3.72 9.55 -7.47
CA PRO A 555 -2.88 9.08 -6.37
C PRO A 555 -3.57 8.00 -5.51
N GLU A 556 -4.90 7.96 -5.50
CA GLU A 556 -5.70 6.94 -4.81
C GLU A 556 -5.78 5.61 -5.55
N ARG A 557 -5.37 5.57 -6.83
CA ARG A 557 -5.47 4.43 -7.75
C ARG A 557 -4.37 4.43 -8.83
N PRO A 558 -3.07 4.59 -8.54
CA PRO A 558 -1.99 4.55 -9.56
C PRO A 558 -2.07 3.36 -10.54
N MET A 559 -2.57 2.19 -10.12
CA MET A 559 -2.79 1.05 -11.00
C MET A 559 -3.83 1.27 -12.12
N SER A 560 -4.74 2.26 -12.03
CA SER A 560 -5.69 2.56 -13.11
C SER A 560 -5.01 3.11 -14.36
N THR A 561 -3.83 3.73 -14.20
CA THR A 561 -2.97 4.09 -15.33
C THR A 561 -2.49 2.85 -16.08
N ILE A 562 -2.16 1.79 -15.34
CA ILE A 562 -1.35 0.68 -15.87
C ILE A 562 -2.23 -0.46 -16.37
N TYR A 563 -3.28 -0.83 -15.61
CA TYR A 563 -4.29 -1.81 -16.04
C TYR A 563 -5.31 -1.24 -17.04
N HIS A 564 -4.96 -0.17 -17.75
CA HIS A 564 -5.78 0.40 -18.81
C HIS A 564 -5.71 -0.46 -20.09
N PRO A 565 -6.82 -0.72 -20.81
CA PRO A 565 -6.80 -1.53 -22.03
C PRO A 565 -5.83 -1.04 -23.12
N LEU A 566 -5.62 0.27 -23.21
CA LEU A 566 -4.71 0.91 -24.18
C LEU A 566 -3.24 0.96 -23.73
N HIS A 567 -2.86 0.32 -22.62
CA HIS A 567 -1.45 0.34 -22.20
C HIS A 567 -0.63 -0.69 -23.00
N GLY A 568 0.36 -0.21 -23.75
CA GLY A 568 1.18 -0.97 -24.68
C GLY A 568 2.22 -1.87 -24.01
N TYR A 569 1.80 -2.81 -23.17
CA TYR A 569 2.69 -3.75 -22.45
C TYR A 569 3.73 -4.43 -23.37
N LYS A 570 3.33 -4.81 -24.60
CA LYS A 570 4.24 -5.41 -25.59
C LYS A 570 5.25 -4.39 -26.13
N TYR A 571 4.82 -3.16 -26.38
CA TYR A 571 5.67 -2.08 -26.86
C TYR A 571 6.71 -1.67 -25.81
N ILE A 572 6.28 -1.52 -24.54
CA ILE A 572 7.18 -1.22 -23.41
C ILE A 572 8.18 -2.35 -23.17
N ALA A 573 7.77 -3.61 -23.33
CA ALA A 573 8.68 -4.75 -23.21
C ALA A 573 9.70 -4.84 -24.38
N ALA A 574 9.34 -4.36 -25.58
CA ALA A 574 10.26 -4.28 -26.71
C ALA A 574 11.26 -3.12 -26.58
N HIS A 575 10.83 -1.98 -26.03
CA HIS A 575 11.65 -0.76 -25.87
C HIS A 575 12.07 -0.52 -24.40
N GLU A 576 12.24 -1.59 -23.60
CA GLU A 576 12.41 -1.47 -22.13
C GLU A 576 13.60 -0.58 -21.74
N GLY A 577 14.72 -0.69 -22.46
CA GLY A 577 15.92 0.12 -22.24
C GLY A 577 15.70 1.61 -22.51
N GLU A 578 15.00 1.94 -23.60
CA GLU A 578 14.66 3.31 -23.99
C GLU A 578 13.62 3.90 -23.03
N TYR A 579 12.58 3.15 -22.68
CA TYR A 579 11.54 3.56 -21.75
C TYR A 579 12.09 3.80 -20.33
N PHE A 580 13.05 2.98 -19.88
CA PHE A 580 13.78 3.21 -18.64
C PHE A 580 14.75 4.41 -18.72
N ALA A 581 15.44 4.59 -19.86
CA ALA A 581 16.30 5.76 -20.08
C ALA A 581 15.48 7.06 -20.06
N LEU A 582 14.31 7.08 -20.70
CA LEU A 582 13.34 8.17 -20.65
C LEU A 582 12.84 8.41 -19.22
N TYR A 583 12.37 7.37 -18.51
CA TYR A 583 11.95 7.49 -17.11
C TYR A 583 13.04 8.13 -16.24
N ARG A 584 14.30 7.70 -16.41
CA ARG A 584 15.47 8.27 -15.71
C ARG A 584 15.74 9.72 -16.12
N ALA A 585 15.64 10.07 -17.40
CA ALA A 585 15.82 11.43 -17.90
C ALA A 585 14.74 12.38 -17.34
N LEU A 586 13.47 11.97 -17.38
CA LEU A 586 12.35 12.71 -16.80
C LEU A 586 12.46 12.85 -15.28
N LEU A 587 12.88 11.80 -14.57
CA LEU A 587 13.14 11.82 -13.12
C LEU A 587 14.25 12.83 -12.75
N LEU A 588 15.29 12.95 -13.57
CA LEU A 588 16.38 13.92 -13.37
C LEU A 588 15.99 15.34 -13.81
N ARG A 589 15.12 15.49 -14.82
CA ARG A 589 14.59 16.78 -15.30
C ARG A 589 13.54 17.39 -14.36
N TYR A 590 12.71 16.54 -13.73
CA TYR A 590 11.56 16.95 -12.92
C TYR A 590 11.49 16.30 -11.51
N PRO A 591 12.60 16.18 -10.74
CA PRO A 591 12.67 15.34 -9.53
C PRO A 591 11.65 15.73 -8.45
N LEU A 592 11.26 17.01 -8.38
CA LEU A 592 10.24 17.48 -7.44
C LEU A 592 8.84 16.92 -7.74
N VAL A 593 8.47 16.68 -9.01
CA VAL A 593 7.15 16.12 -9.34
C VAL A 593 7.06 14.68 -8.84
N PHE A 594 8.07 13.85 -9.15
CA PHE A 594 8.17 12.48 -8.64
C PHE A 594 8.19 12.42 -7.11
N ALA A 595 8.85 13.37 -6.44
CA ALA A 595 8.87 13.47 -4.98
C ALA A 595 7.51 13.85 -4.38
N TRP A 596 6.80 14.84 -4.94
CA TRP A 596 5.54 15.34 -4.38
C TRP A 596 4.34 14.42 -4.59
N GLN A 597 4.38 13.53 -5.59
CA GLN A 597 3.34 12.53 -5.77
C GLN A 597 3.35 11.47 -4.64
N ARG A 598 4.52 11.13 -4.09
CA ARG A 598 4.66 10.08 -3.05
C ARG A 598 3.81 10.33 -1.80
N PRO A 599 3.84 11.52 -1.14
CA PRO A 599 2.95 11.83 -0.02
C PRO A 599 1.46 11.60 -0.27
N ALA A 600 0.98 11.78 -1.51
CA ALA A 600 -0.40 11.49 -1.89
C ALA A 600 -0.63 9.98 -2.05
N THR A 601 0.14 9.31 -2.93
CA THR A 601 0.03 7.87 -3.17
C THR A 601 0.15 7.02 -1.91
N THR A 602 1.01 7.45 -0.97
CA THR A 602 1.29 6.72 0.27
C THR A 602 0.57 7.30 1.50
N ALA A 603 -0.36 8.24 1.31
CA ALA A 603 -1.09 8.89 2.41
C ALA A 603 -1.78 7.89 3.34
N TYR A 604 -2.28 6.78 2.79
CA TYR A 604 -2.95 5.72 3.55
C TYR A 604 -2.06 5.04 4.61
N LEU A 605 -0.73 5.18 4.51
CA LEU A 605 0.24 4.63 5.46
C LEU A 605 0.28 5.40 6.79
N TRP A 606 0.05 6.72 6.74
CA TRP A 606 0.36 7.64 7.84
C TRP A 606 -0.68 8.73 8.11
N TRP A 607 -1.68 8.91 7.23
CA TRP A 607 -2.73 9.92 7.40
C TRP A 607 -4.10 9.25 7.67
N PRO A 608 -4.66 9.40 8.89
CA PRO A 608 -6.01 8.96 9.25
C PRO A 608 -7.11 9.58 8.38
N GLY A 609 -8.10 8.80 7.97
CA GLY A 609 -9.31 9.28 7.28
C GLY A 609 -9.14 9.73 5.82
N VAL A 610 -7.92 9.80 5.27
CA VAL A 610 -7.70 10.19 3.86
C VAL A 610 -8.02 9.03 2.90
N TYR A 611 -8.87 9.31 1.90
CA TYR A 611 -9.37 8.38 0.87
C TYR A 611 -10.30 7.27 1.36
N ARG A 612 -11.43 7.12 0.65
CA ARG A 612 -12.40 6.01 0.80
C ARG A 612 -12.55 5.25 -0.52
N SER A 613 -11.43 4.94 -1.18
CA SER A 613 -11.41 4.31 -2.51
C SER A 613 -11.87 2.83 -2.43
N PRO A 614 -12.78 2.36 -3.30
CA PRO A 614 -13.08 0.93 -3.46
C PRO A 614 -11.85 0.03 -3.68
N MET A 615 -10.78 0.50 -4.33
CA MET A 615 -9.55 -0.30 -4.48
C MET A 615 -8.88 -0.66 -3.14
N LEU A 616 -9.02 0.20 -2.11
CA LEU A 616 -8.46 -0.09 -0.78
C LEU A 616 -9.15 -1.29 -0.11
N SER A 617 -10.38 -1.68 -0.47
CA SER A 617 -11.09 -2.78 0.22
C SER A 617 -10.52 -4.16 -0.17
N GLY A 618 -10.29 -4.40 -1.46
CA GLY A 618 -9.70 -5.65 -1.96
C GLY A 618 -8.28 -5.90 -1.43
N GLY A 619 -7.54 -4.84 -1.09
CA GLY A 619 -6.24 -4.90 -0.41
C GLY A 619 -6.31 -4.82 1.12
N SER A 620 -7.51 -4.84 1.73
CA SER A 620 -7.72 -4.78 3.19
C SER A 620 -8.29 -6.07 3.77
N PHE A 621 -9.23 -6.75 3.08
CA PHE A 621 -9.79 -8.04 3.48
C PHE A 621 -10.45 -8.78 2.30
N ALA A 622 -10.72 -10.06 2.48
CA ALA A 622 -11.56 -10.87 1.61
C ALA A 622 -12.56 -11.69 2.45
N THR A 623 -13.73 -12.01 1.88
CA THR A 623 -14.80 -12.79 2.56
C THR A 623 -15.39 -13.91 1.69
N ASN A 624 -14.79 -14.17 0.53
CA ASN A 624 -15.21 -15.13 -0.48
C ASN A 624 -13.99 -15.48 -1.36
N ILE A 625 -14.12 -16.49 -2.22
CA ILE A 625 -13.27 -16.70 -3.39
C ILE A 625 -13.79 -15.80 -4.53
N ARG A 626 -12.89 -15.15 -5.30
CA ARG A 626 -13.27 -14.40 -6.50
C ARG A 626 -13.55 -15.34 -7.68
N GLU A 627 -14.43 -14.92 -8.58
CA GLU A 627 -14.73 -15.57 -9.87
C GLU A 627 -13.44 -16.04 -10.57
N ASN A 628 -13.39 -17.30 -10.99
CA ASN A 628 -12.18 -17.97 -11.50
C ASN A 628 -12.54 -19.16 -12.41
N HIS A 629 -11.62 -19.54 -13.30
CA HIS A 629 -11.79 -20.65 -14.23
C HIS A 629 -11.46 -22.05 -13.62
N PHE A 630 -11.05 -22.13 -12.35
CA PHE A 630 -10.73 -23.39 -11.68
C PHE A 630 -11.95 -24.07 -11.04
N GLY A 631 -13.13 -23.45 -11.10
CA GLY A 631 -14.33 -23.93 -10.38
C GLY A 631 -14.23 -23.82 -8.86
N LEU A 632 -13.32 -22.98 -8.32
CA LEU A 632 -13.19 -22.76 -6.88
C LEU A 632 -14.30 -21.85 -6.35
N GLU A 633 -15.02 -22.32 -5.35
CA GLU A 633 -16.15 -21.63 -4.71
C GLU A 633 -15.94 -21.58 -3.18
N SER A 634 -16.37 -20.50 -2.52
CA SER A 634 -16.55 -20.59 -1.05
C SER A 634 -17.79 -21.41 -0.74
N ARG A 635 -17.60 -22.47 0.04
CA ARG A 635 -18.63 -23.37 0.56
C ARG A 635 -18.58 -23.29 2.10
N PRO A 636 -19.08 -22.20 2.70
CA PRO A 636 -18.91 -21.90 4.12
C PRO A 636 -19.58 -22.96 5.00
N VAL A 637 -18.83 -23.53 5.94
CA VAL A 637 -19.37 -24.47 6.95
C VAL A 637 -20.23 -23.71 7.97
N LEU A 638 -19.91 -22.43 8.22
CA LEU A 638 -20.67 -21.53 9.09
C LEU A 638 -21.25 -20.35 8.29
N PRO A 639 -22.29 -20.54 7.45
CA PRO A 639 -22.81 -19.50 6.54
C PRO A 639 -23.42 -18.31 7.26
N TRP A 640 -23.97 -18.50 8.47
CA TRP A 640 -24.47 -17.41 9.32
C TRP A 640 -23.32 -16.56 9.89
N VAL A 641 -22.20 -17.19 10.29
CA VAL A 641 -20.97 -16.48 10.66
C VAL A 641 -20.41 -15.73 9.45
N GLN A 642 -20.38 -16.34 8.25
CA GLN A 642 -19.91 -15.65 7.04
C GLN A 642 -20.70 -14.36 6.78
N LYS A 643 -22.04 -14.43 6.83
CA LYS A 643 -22.91 -13.27 6.66
C LYS A 643 -22.63 -12.20 7.73
N GLY A 644 -22.45 -12.60 8.98
CA GLY A 644 -22.08 -11.71 10.09
C GLY A 644 -20.71 -11.03 9.89
N LEU A 645 -19.67 -11.80 9.59
CA LEU A 645 -18.32 -11.29 9.33
C LEU A 645 -18.29 -10.35 8.11
N ALA A 646 -19.00 -10.71 7.02
CA ALA A 646 -19.10 -9.87 5.83
C ALA A 646 -19.85 -8.56 6.10
N PHE A 647 -20.96 -8.60 6.86
CA PHE A 647 -21.68 -7.42 7.30
C PHE A 647 -20.81 -6.51 8.17
N LEU A 648 -20.14 -7.07 9.18
CA LEU A 648 -19.25 -6.31 10.07
C LEU A 648 -18.04 -5.73 9.32
N ALA A 649 -17.46 -6.47 8.38
CA ALA A 649 -16.32 -6.01 7.59
C ALA A 649 -16.73 -4.87 6.65
N GLN A 650 -17.79 -5.03 5.87
CA GLN A 650 -18.29 -3.98 4.97
C GLN A 650 -18.81 -2.76 5.75
N GLY A 651 -19.51 -2.97 6.87
CA GLY A 651 -20.02 -1.91 7.74
C GLY A 651 -18.90 -1.10 8.38
N SER A 652 -17.97 -1.75 9.07
CA SER A 652 -16.81 -1.07 9.70
C SER A 652 -15.89 -0.41 8.69
N TYR A 653 -15.70 -1.01 7.50
CA TYR A 653 -14.89 -0.41 6.43
C TYR A 653 -15.56 0.83 5.79
N ARG A 654 -16.90 0.89 5.76
CA ARG A 654 -17.65 2.07 5.28
C ARG A 654 -17.81 3.16 6.36
N ALA A 655 -17.90 2.78 7.63
CA ALA A 655 -18.09 3.69 8.76
C ALA A 655 -16.84 4.57 8.99
N PRO A 656 -16.95 5.92 8.96
CA PRO A 656 -15.78 6.82 8.96
C PRO A 656 -14.80 6.63 10.12
N LEU A 657 -15.29 6.31 11.33
CA LEU A 657 -14.46 6.13 12.53
C LEU A 657 -13.81 4.75 12.61
N LEU A 658 -14.43 3.73 12.00
CA LEU A 658 -13.94 2.34 12.04
C LEU A 658 -13.07 1.99 10.82
N HIS A 659 -13.20 2.75 9.73
CA HIS A 659 -12.41 2.59 8.51
C HIS A 659 -10.90 2.59 8.77
N ASP A 660 -10.41 3.47 9.65
CA ASP A 660 -8.98 3.54 9.96
C ASP A 660 -8.45 2.33 10.74
N LEU A 661 -9.30 1.50 11.37
CA LEU A 661 -8.88 0.25 12.01
C LEU A 661 -8.38 -0.78 10.97
N TRP A 662 -8.86 -0.68 9.73
CA TRP A 662 -8.37 -1.50 8.61
C TRP A 662 -6.99 -1.07 8.09
N ARG A 663 -6.49 0.09 8.56
CA ARG A 663 -5.35 0.81 7.98
C ARG A 663 -4.18 0.97 8.94
N PRO A 664 -2.95 1.09 8.44
CA PRO A 664 -1.76 1.20 9.28
C PRO A 664 -1.58 2.57 9.95
N ALA A 665 -2.26 3.65 9.53
CA ALA A 665 -1.96 5.01 9.98
C ALA A 665 -1.94 5.18 11.52
N TRP A 666 -3.03 4.88 12.23
CA TRP A 666 -3.05 4.95 13.70
C TRP A 666 -2.09 3.95 14.35
N HIS A 667 -1.98 2.75 13.79
CA HIS A 667 -1.09 1.70 14.28
C HIS A 667 0.39 2.13 14.20
N LEU A 668 0.81 2.76 13.10
CA LEU A 668 2.14 3.30 12.86
C LEU A 668 2.47 4.43 13.84
N TRP A 669 1.54 5.38 14.06
CA TRP A 669 1.70 6.43 15.06
C TRP A 669 1.77 5.87 16.49
N ALA A 670 0.93 4.89 16.82
CA ALA A 670 0.90 4.26 18.13
C ALA A 670 2.21 3.51 18.45
N ILE A 671 2.74 2.70 17.52
CA ILE A 671 4.05 2.06 17.73
C ILE A 671 5.19 3.08 17.76
N THR A 672 5.12 4.15 16.97
CA THR A 672 6.18 5.18 16.95
C THR A 672 6.21 5.97 18.25
N LEU A 673 5.04 6.30 18.81
CA LEU A 673 4.90 6.89 20.14
C LEU A 673 5.40 5.94 21.23
N ALA A 674 5.04 4.65 21.16
CA ALA A 674 5.49 3.62 22.09
C ALA A 674 7.02 3.43 22.06
N ALA A 675 7.65 3.49 20.89
CA ALA A 675 9.11 3.46 20.74
C ALA A 675 9.78 4.64 21.46
N ILE A 676 9.25 5.86 21.26
CA ILE A 676 9.74 7.10 21.88
C ILE A 676 9.59 7.04 23.41
N VAL A 677 8.45 6.57 23.92
CA VAL A 677 8.19 6.35 25.35
C VAL A 677 9.14 5.30 25.92
N LEU A 678 9.24 4.13 25.30
CA LEU A 678 10.06 3.01 25.78
C LEU A 678 11.55 3.38 25.82
N MET A 679 12.09 3.99 24.75
CA MET A 679 13.48 4.47 24.71
C MET A 679 13.80 5.42 25.87
N ARG A 680 12.85 6.26 26.28
CA ARG A 680 13.09 7.33 27.26
C ARG A 680 12.72 6.96 28.69
N ARG A 681 11.77 6.04 28.92
CA ARG A 681 11.59 5.36 30.22
C ARG A 681 12.80 4.49 30.56
N THR A 682 13.39 3.82 29.56
CA THR A 682 14.56 2.94 29.75
C THR A 682 15.91 3.66 29.67
N GLY A 683 15.96 4.84 29.05
CA GLY A 683 17.19 5.56 28.74
C GLY A 683 18.10 4.86 27.70
N ARG A 684 17.58 3.87 26.97
CA ARG A 684 18.37 2.97 26.09
C ARG A 684 17.81 2.95 24.67
N GLY A 685 18.62 3.38 23.69
CA GLY A 685 18.27 3.30 22.27
C GLY A 685 18.14 1.87 21.73
N GLU A 686 18.67 0.86 22.43
CA GLU A 686 18.60 -0.55 22.06
C GLU A 686 17.16 -1.05 21.80
N TRP A 687 16.16 -0.47 22.47
CA TRP A 687 14.76 -0.85 22.30
C TRP A 687 14.15 -0.45 20.96
N LEU A 688 14.75 0.51 20.24
CA LEU A 688 14.32 0.90 18.89
C LEU A 688 14.49 -0.24 17.87
N LEU A 689 15.35 -1.23 18.16
CA LEU A 689 15.52 -2.45 17.37
C LEU A 689 14.20 -3.17 17.09
N LEU A 690 13.24 -3.10 18.02
CA LEU A 690 11.94 -3.79 17.89
C LEU A 690 10.96 -3.08 16.95
N TYR A 691 11.22 -1.81 16.64
CA TYR A 691 10.38 -0.95 15.79
C TYR A 691 11.02 -0.72 14.43
N GLY A 692 12.36 -0.72 14.37
CA GLY A 692 13.16 -0.59 13.14
C GLY A 692 12.63 -1.41 11.95
N PRO A 693 12.39 -2.73 12.07
CA PRO A 693 11.86 -3.54 10.97
C PRO A 693 10.50 -3.08 10.44
N LEU A 694 9.63 -2.58 11.33
CA LEU A 694 8.31 -2.07 10.93
C LEU A 694 8.45 -0.73 10.21
N TRP A 695 9.32 0.17 10.69
CA TRP A 695 9.63 1.42 9.99
C TRP A 695 10.35 1.19 8.65
N ILE A 696 11.24 0.20 8.54
CA ILE A 696 11.88 -0.20 7.28
C ILE A 696 10.83 -0.72 6.30
N ASN A 697 9.91 -1.60 6.73
CA ASN A 697 8.81 -2.05 5.89
C ASN A 697 7.89 -0.90 5.44
N THR A 698 7.62 0.07 6.32
CA THR A 698 6.90 1.30 5.95
C THR A 698 7.67 2.09 4.88
N LEU A 699 8.96 2.35 5.09
CA LEU A 699 9.79 3.13 4.16
C LEU A 699 9.92 2.46 2.78
N VAL A 700 10.05 1.12 2.73
CA VAL A 700 10.05 0.37 1.46
C VAL A 700 8.75 0.57 0.71
N ILE A 701 7.59 0.49 1.37
CA ILE A 701 6.30 0.75 0.73
C ILE A 701 6.15 2.22 0.33
N VAL A 702 6.69 3.18 1.08
CA VAL A 702 6.72 4.60 0.66
C VAL A 702 7.50 4.80 -0.64
N LEU A 703 8.68 4.19 -0.74
CA LEU A 703 9.60 4.36 -1.88
C LEU A 703 9.19 3.55 -3.12
N PHE A 704 8.55 2.39 -2.95
CA PHE A 704 8.33 1.44 -4.04
C PHE A 704 6.87 1.06 -4.29
N THR A 705 5.89 1.43 -3.46
CA THR A 705 4.51 1.03 -3.75
C THR A 705 3.94 1.71 -5.00
N HIS A 706 3.28 0.89 -5.81
CA HIS A 706 2.47 1.27 -6.97
C HIS A 706 0.98 1.00 -6.69
N SER A 707 0.60 0.55 -5.50
CA SER A 707 -0.80 0.23 -5.13
C SER A 707 -1.07 0.57 -3.65
N PRO A 708 -2.12 1.34 -3.31
CA PRO A 708 -2.41 1.71 -1.93
C PRO A 708 -3.14 0.57 -1.19
N GLU A 709 -2.41 -0.49 -0.84
CA GLU A 709 -2.95 -1.70 -0.22
C GLU A 709 -2.57 -1.83 1.25
N ALA A 710 -3.56 -2.01 2.12
CA ALA A 710 -3.37 -2.09 3.56
C ALA A 710 -2.67 -3.39 4.00
N ARG A 711 -2.80 -4.49 3.24
CA ARG A 711 -2.13 -5.78 3.53
C ARG A 711 -0.61 -5.67 3.55
N TYR A 712 0.00 -4.75 2.79
CA TYR A 712 1.46 -4.53 2.80
C TYR A 712 1.99 -4.02 4.16
N GLN A 713 1.10 -3.51 5.03
CA GLN A 713 1.40 -3.13 6.41
C GLN A 713 0.70 -4.01 7.45
N LEU A 714 0.30 -5.22 7.08
CA LEU A 714 -0.13 -6.26 8.02
C LEU A 714 0.83 -6.41 9.22
N PRO A 715 2.18 -6.38 9.08
CA PRO A 715 3.08 -6.45 10.25
C PRO A 715 2.95 -5.28 11.24
N VAL A 716 2.72 -4.06 10.74
CA VAL A 716 2.54 -2.87 11.59
C VAL A 716 1.27 -3.02 12.43
N THR A 717 0.16 -3.39 11.80
CA THR A 717 -1.12 -3.60 12.48
C THR A 717 -1.09 -4.77 13.47
N PHE A 718 -0.44 -5.88 13.10
CA PHE A 718 -0.36 -7.11 13.88
C PHE A 718 0.49 -6.95 15.15
N MET A 719 1.63 -6.25 15.04
CA MET A 719 2.52 -6.01 16.18
C MET A 719 2.10 -4.84 17.06
N ALA A 720 1.13 -4.02 16.64
CA ALA A 720 0.79 -2.75 17.28
C ALA A 720 0.45 -2.90 18.77
N GLY A 721 -0.52 -3.76 19.10
CA GLY A 721 -0.96 -3.97 20.49
C GLY A 721 0.18 -4.40 21.41
N MET A 722 1.07 -5.29 20.94
CA MET A 722 2.19 -5.78 21.74
C MET A 722 3.29 -4.75 21.94
N LEU A 723 3.69 -4.03 20.88
CA LEU A 723 4.73 -3.01 20.97
C LEU A 723 4.26 -1.79 21.76
N VAL A 724 2.97 -1.42 21.63
CA VAL A 724 2.31 -0.46 22.52
C VAL A 724 2.38 -0.96 23.96
N ALA A 725 1.90 -2.18 24.26
CA ALA A 725 1.93 -2.74 25.62
C ALA A 725 3.34 -2.85 26.24
N LEU A 726 4.40 -3.04 25.43
CA LEU A 726 5.80 -3.00 25.90
C LEU A 726 6.19 -1.63 26.48
N GLY A 727 5.49 -0.55 26.12
CA GLY A 727 5.61 0.76 26.77
C GLY A 727 5.31 0.74 28.28
N TRP A 728 4.59 -0.26 28.78
CA TRP A 728 4.21 -0.48 30.19
C TRP A 728 5.13 -1.48 30.94
N LEU A 729 6.41 -1.60 30.57
CA LEU A 729 7.40 -2.30 31.42
C LEU A 729 7.37 -1.75 32.87
N PRO A 730 7.48 -2.62 33.89
CA PRO A 730 7.22 -2.26 35.28
C PRO A 730 8.25 -1.27 35.83
N TRP A 731 7.87 -0.54 36.88
CA TRP A 731 8.65 0.59 37.43
C TRP A 731 8.90 0.41 38.92
N GLY A 732 10.12 0.72 39.38
CA GLY A 732 10.48 0.93 40.80
C GLY A 732 10.48 -0.31 41.71
N GLU A 733 9.32 -0.96 41.84
CA GLU A 733 8.97 -1.90 42.92
C GLU A 733 9.79 -3.19 42.93
N GLY A 734 10.37 -3.58 41.79
CA GLY A 734 11.18 -4.80 41.66
C GLY A 734 12.37 -4.87 42.64
N ARG A 735 12.90 -3.73 43.12
CA ARG A 735 13.91 -3.73 44.19
C ARG A 735 13.33 -4.03 45.58
N ALA A 736 12.08 -3.66 45.85
CA ALA A 736 11.42 -3.96 47.12
C ALA A 736 10.99 -5.44 47.15
N GLU A 737 10.33 -5.92 46.10
CA GLU A 737 9.89 -7.31 46.02
C GLU A 737 11.05 -8.30 45.93
N ALA A 738 12.09 -8.04 45.11
CA ALA A 738 13.25 -8.93 45.05
C ALA A 738 13.99 -9.00 46.40
N ARG A 739 14.16 -7.86 47.10
CA ARG A 739 14.74 -7.84 48.45
C ARG A 739 13.85 -8.53 49.49
N ARG A 740 12.52 -8.50 49.33
CA ARG A 740 11.57 -9.24 50.17
C ARG A 740 11.69 -10.74 49.92
N GLY A 741 11.74 -11.17 48.66
CA GLY A 741 11.97 -12.57 48.27
C GLY A 741 13.33 -13.10 48.74
N GLU A 742 14.42 -12.35 48.55
CA GLU A 742 15.74 -12.72 49.09
C GLU A 742 15.74 -12.80 50.62
N ARG A 743 15.05 -11.90 51.32
CA ARG A 743 14.93 -11.96 52.79
C ARG A 743 14.15 -13.19 53.25
N ILE A 744 13.06 -13.55 52.57
CA ILE A 744 12.25 -14.74 52.87
C ILE A 744 13.09 -16.00 52.64
N ALA A 745 13.69 -16.17 51.45
CA ALA A 745 14.51 -17.34 51.13
C ALA A 745 15.73 -17.49 52.07
N ARG A 746 16.36 -16.40 52.49
CA ARG A 746 17.45 -16.43 53.50
C ARG A 746 16.96 -16.76 54.91
N ALA A 747 15.72 -16.42 55.26
CA ALA A 747 15.10 -16.79 56.53
C ALA A 747 14.70 -18.28 56.55
N GLU A 748 14.14 -18.78 55.44
CA GLU A 748 13.78 -20.19 55.25
C GLU A 748 15.03 -21.10 55.28
N ALA A 749 16.10 -20.73 54.57
CA ALA A 749 17.37 -21.45 54.62
C ALA A 749 17.94 -21.53 56.05
N ARG A 750 17.99 -20.40 56.78
CA ARG A 750 18.44 -20.36 58.19
C ARG A 750 17.53 -21.14 59.14
N ARG A 751 16.24 -21.28 58.81
CA ARG A 751 15.30 -22.13 59.56
C ARG A 751 15.61 -23.61 59.32
N GLY A 752 15.86 -24.01 58.07
CA GLY A 752 16.32 -25.37 57.73
C GLY A 752 17.64 -25.73 58.42
N GLU A 753 18.65 -24.86 58.36
CA GLU A 753 19.94 -25.03 59.05
C GLU A 753 19.77 -25.21 60.57
N ARG A 754 18.84 -24.48 61.19
CA ARG A 754 18.55 -24.61 62.64
C ARG A 754 17.85 -25.93 62.97
N ILE A 755 16.92 -26.38 62.13
CA ILE A 755 16.21 -27.66 62.32
C ILE A 755 17.21 -28.82 62.19
N ALA A 756 17.97 -28.88 61.10
CA ALA A 756 18.96 -29.93 60.88
C ALA A 756 20.05 -29.99 61.99
N ARG A 757 20.47 -28.84 62.54
CA ARG A 757 21.38 -28.79 63.70
C ARG A 757 20.73 -29.30 64.98
N ALA A 758 19.46 -28.98 65.22
CA ALA A 758 18.73 -29.47 66.39
C ALA A 758 18.49 -30.98 66.31
N GLU A 759 18.15 -31.50 65.13
CA GLU A 759 17.99 -32.93 64.87
C GLU A 759 19.31 -33.69 65.05
N ALA A 760 20.43 -33.17 64.50
CA ALA A 760 21.75 -33.75 64.72
C ALA A 760 22.17 -33.75 66.20
N GLN A 761 21.94 -32.65 66.92
CA GLN A 761 22.21 -32.56 68.37
C GLN A 761 21.29 -33.44 69.22
N ARG A 762 20.15 -33.88 68.67
CA ARG A 762 19.23 -34.80 69.34
C ARG A 762 19.66 -36.24 69.14
N ALA A 763 19.98 -36.62 67.89
CA ALA A 763 20.58 -37.92 67.58
C ALA A 763 21.89 -38.16 68.36
N GLN A 764 22.71 -37.12 68.55
CA GLN A 764 23.95 -37.15 69.36
C GLN A 764 23.72 -37.08 70.88
N ARG A 765 22.49 -37.29 71.35
CA ARG A 765 22.09 -37.45 72.77
C ARG A 765 21.22 -38.68 73.01
N GLU A 766 20.70 -39.29 71.94
CA GLU A 766 19.82 -40.45 71.96
C GLU A 766 20.58 -41.74 71.54
N GLY A 767 21.90 -41.62 71.30
CA GLY A 767 22.89 -42.70 71.15
C GLY A 767 24.27 -42.23 71.62
#